data_AF-A0AAV3ZMP9-F1
#
_entry.id   AF-A0AAV3ZMP9-F1
#
_cell.length_a   1.000
_cell.length_b   1.000
_cell.length_c   1.000
_cell.angle_alpha   90.00
_cell.angle_beta   90.00
_cell.angle_gamma   90.00
#
_symmetry.space_group_name_H-M   'P 1'
#
loop_
_entity.id
_entity.type
_entity.pdbx_description
1 polymer ?
#
loop_
_entity_poly.entity_id
_entity_poly.type
_entity_poly.pdbx_seq_one_letter_code
_entity_poly.pdbx_strand_id
1 'polypeptide(L)'
;MATYQALIEFNLHCPSNLNLSSTKERAAEFEKFWESSMPRFGEENAFGWAKWSEQKNKGLDQQMSFVDVNLEEQEDAIIAEQLPLSQTWIKMEQLREKSHFLPWRPNTSKEETEDNAEDPERLVLFDDVYPMLFRLTKSDSCIRIICLFLKFLGMPSTILSDRIQFWEKETGSSRFEQFSKAIFVQCPELSDCYLAEEFSSEWPLHPLLLTFLSNVLLQAESYFSLSDRTFFTLLRLENEVLKNGSRKISKLPALSIKAIKRFGKSVLKESQNRNNLVIWDAYIRLLWACSDKMAETVSMIETAMAMFMGSHILNPDKKYGVCLLSLTYCQILLNFEPLEHIEATFRHSSPTPEDKQQVMSCLGALIENKVFKPGVSVEITPGYILKIRSMYERQITEYTNKLGKAQENTDFLCTLINCFALFEFCASNFDTANSIYESTRFSIKKCEQSLSSLLAVLHALLKNLYLYQLSFITNVMHIILIPRACLRKIIYEGLNEFPECSKLHSAFIKLEERSHIAGRLRQYYSKMLRNSTTLAVPLYAAASELLRHSRIKMESTAASESHDLGIMHRIRSVFEAALSHSISSHCPLLWRLYLNFEFKYGARSKAKGILYRSLQNCPWAKSIFKDGIALFGDVELQEMIDLMTEEEIRVRMPLEEIELLCTVQKKQSEDECKKIENEHDSGNL
;
A
#
# COMPACT_ATOMS: atom_id res chain seq x y z
N MET A 1 0.43 -13.36 -13.73
CA MET A 1 0.08 -14.15 -12.52
C MET A 1 0.82 -15.47 -12.52
N ALA A 2 0.52 -16.37 -13.46
CA ALA A 2 1.15 -17.68 -13.61
C ALA A 2 2.69 -17.65 -13.57
N THR A 3 3.32 -16.70 -14.28
CA THR A 3 4.78 -16.55 -14.30
C THR A 3 5.39 -16.32 -12.91
N TYR A 4 4.73 -15.51 -12.06
CA TYR A 4 5.19 -15.30 -10.69
C TYR A 4 5.06 -16.58 -9.85
N GLN A 5 3.92 -17.26 -9.93
CA GLN A 5 3.71 -18.54 -9.23
C GLN A 5 4.75 -19.57 -9.67
N ALA A 6 4.97 -19.71 -10.99
CA ALA A 6 5.95 -20.63 -11.56
C ALA A 6 7.37 -20.33 -11.07
N LEU A 7 7.80 -19.07 -11.14
CA LEU A 7 9.12 -18.66 -10.67
C LEU A 7 9.32 -18.87 -9.17
N ILE A 8 8.29 -18.60 -8.36
CA ILE A 8 8.36 -18.80 -6.91
C ILE A 8 8.44 -20.29 -6.58
N GLU A 9 7.59 -21.12 -7.17
CA GLU A 9 7.62 -22.58 -6.98
C GLU A 9 8.96 -23.18 -7.43
N PHE A 10 9.42 -22.80 -8.62
CA PHE A 10 10.67 -23.28 -9.22
C PHE A 10 11.92 -22.96 -8.40
N ASN A 11 11.91 -21.84 -7.66
CA ASN A 11 13.06 -21.37 -6.90
C ASN A 11 12.97 -21.65 -5.39
N LEU A 12 11.81 -21.41 -4.77
CA LEU A 12 11.65 -21.52 -3.31
C LEU A 12 11.14 -22.90 -2.90
N HIS A 13 10.35 -23.56 -3.73
CA HIS A 13 9.80 -24.89 -3.42
C HIS A 13 10.47 -25.99 -4.24
N CYS A 14 11.74 -25.81 -4.62
CA CYS A 14 12.48 -26.82 -5.37
C CYS A 14 12.82 -28.05 -4.50
N PRO A 15 12.52 -29.29 -4.97
CA PRO A 15 12.97 -30.52 -4.33
C PRO A 15 14.49 -30.55 -4.10
N SER A 16 14.94 -30.99 -2.92
CA SER A 16 16.37 -30.93 -2.54
C SER A 16 17.29 -31.76 -3.44
N ASN A 17 16.78 -32.83 -4.04
CA ASN A 17 17.48 -33.67 -5.02
C ASN A 17 17.78 -32.94 -6.34
N LEU A 18 17.05 -31.86 -6.67
CA LEU A 18 17.21 -31.07 -7.89
C LEU A 18 18.04 -29.78 -7.68
N ASN A 19 18.62 -29.60 -6.49
CA ASN A 19 19.45 -28.43 -6.21
C ASN A 19 20.73 -28.40 -7.07
N LEU A 20 21.30 -29.57 -7.36
CA LEU A 20 22.55 -29.73 -8.13
C LEU A 20 22.34 -30.05 -9.61
N SER A 21 21.12 -30.32 -10.05
CA SER A 21 20.80 -30.65 -11.45
C SER A 21 21.00 -29.45 -12.38
N SER A 22 20.96 -29.65 -13.70
CA SER A 22 20.95 -28.53 -14.66
C SER A 22 19.60 -27.79 -14.65
N THR A 23 19.56 -26.52 -15.08
CA THR A 23 18.29 -25.76 -15.15
C THR A 23 17.27 -26.47 -16.04
N LYS A 24 17.72 -27.10 -17.13
CA LYS A 24 16.88 -27.87 -18.05
C LYS A 24 16.28 -29.11 -17.38
N GLU A 25 17.09 -29.91 -16.67
CA GLU A 25 16.60 -31.07 -15.92
C GLU A 25 15.60 -30.66 -14.83
N ARG A 26 15.87 -29.56 -14.12
CA ARG A 26 14.94 -29.03 -13.13
C ARG A 26 13.61 -28.63 -13.77
N ALA A 27 13.66 -28.00 -14.95
CA ALA A 27 12.46 -27.59 -15.67
C ALA A 27 11.63 -28.79 -16.13
N ALA A 28 12.25 -29.86 -16.64
CA ALA A 28 11.55 -31.08 -17.04
C ALA A 28 10.84 -31.79 -15.87
N GLU A 29 11.44 -31.79 -14.67
CA GLU A 29 10.75 -32.32 -13.47
C GLU A 29 9.68 -31.36 -12.93
N PHE A 30 9.84 -30.05 -13.16
CA PHE A 30 8.87 -29.03 -12.75
C PHE A 30 7.62 -29.04 -13.65
N GLU A 31 7.76 -29.33 -14.94
CA GLU A 31 6.66 -29.51 -15.90
C GLU A 31 5.61 -30.50 -15.37
N LYS A 32 6.05 -31.65 -14.87
CA LYS A 32 5.18 -32.68 -14.26
C LYS A 32 4.35 -32.16 -13.08
N PHE A 33 4.88 -31.18 -12.33
CA PHE A 33 4.13 -30.53 -11.25
C PHE A 33 3.19 -29.46 -11.81
N TRP A 34 3.64 -28.69 -12.79
CA TRP A 34 2.82 -27.64 -13.42
C TRP A 34 1.53 -28.19 -14.04
N GLU A 35 1.62 -29.36 -14.67
CA GLU A 35 0.52 -30.08 -15.33
C GLU A 35 -0.35 -30.91 -14.37
N SER A 36 0.04 -31.07 -13.11
CA SER A 36 -0.66 -31.95 -12.17
C SER A 36 -2.00 -31.40 -11.63
N SER A 37 -2.46 -30.24 -12.09
CA SER A 37 -3.61 -29.49 -11.55
C SER A 37 -3.58 -29.19 -10.05
N MET A 38 -2.44 -29.42 -9.38
CA MET A 38 -2.28 -29.16 -7.95
C MET A 38 -2.30 -27.67 -7.64
N PRO A 39 -2.76 -27.28 -6.43
CA PRO A 39 -2.69 -25.91 -5.97
C PRO A 39 -1.25 -25.36 -5.94
N ARG A 40 -1.07 -24.15 -6.48
CA ARG A 40 0.22 -23.46 -6.63
C ARG A 40 0.39 -22.37 -5.57
N PHE A 41 1.60 -21.84 -5.42
CA PHE A 41 1.92 -20.79 -4.46
C PHE A 41 0.85 -19.68 -4.38
N GLY A 42 0.41 -19.37 -3.15
CA GLY A 42 -0.67 -18.43 -2.85
C GLY A 42 -2.09 -18.99 -2.94
N GLU A 43 -2.29 -20.16 -3.52
CA GLU A 43 -3.60 -20.82 -3.57
C GLU A 43 -3.91 -21.55 -2.26
N GLU A 44 -5.19 -21.80 -2.03
CA GLU A 44 -5.63 -22.53 -0.85
C GLU A 44 -5.10 -23.96 -0.89
N ASN A 45 -4.65 -24.46 0.27
CA ASN A 45 -4.04 -25.78 0.43
C ASN A 45 -2.75 -26.03 -0.38
N ALA A 46 -2.14 -25.00 -0.99
CA ALA A 46 -0.86 -25.16 -1.65
C ALA A 46 0.26 -25.44 -0.64
N PHE A 47 0.99 -26.54 -0.86
CA PHE A 47 2.13 -26.95 -0.03
C PHE A 47 3.47 -26.96 -0.77
N GLY A 48 3.46 -26.65 -2.07
CA GLY A 48 4.62 -26.42 -2.91
C GLY A 48 5.19 -27.66 -3.59
N TRP A 49 5.95 -27.43 -4.67
CA TRP A 49 6.49 -28.47 -5.54
C TRP A 49 7.34 -29.53 -4.81
N ALA A 50 8.19 -29.13 -3.85
CA ALA A 50 9.05 -30.03 -3.08
C ALA A 50 8.26 -31.12 -2.34
N LYS A 51 7.23 -30.71 -1.59
CA LYS A 51 6.40 -31.62 -0.81
C LYS A 51 5.54 -32.51 -1.71
N TRP A 52 5.06 -31.98 -2.84
CA TRP A 52 4.36 -32.78 -3.84
C TRP A 52 5.24 -33.89 -4.41
N SER A 53 6.48 -33.57 -4.77
CA SER A 53 7.43 -34.55 -5.29
C SER A 53 7.72 -35.64 -4.25
N GLU A 54 7.87 -35.29 -2.97
CA GLU A 54 8.04 -36.26 -1.88
C GLU A 54 6.83 -37.17 -1.69
N GLN A 55 5.60 -36.65 -1.77
CA GLN A 55 4.38 -37.44 -1.63
C GLN A 55 4.19 -38.39 -2.81
N LYS A 56 4.42 -37.90 -4.03
CA LYS A 56 4.37 -38.71 -5.25
C LYS A 56 5.39 -39.85 -5.21
N ASN A 57 6.61 -39.59 -4.73
CA ASN A 57 7.64 -40.61 -4.53
C ASN A 57 7.26 -41.65 -3.45
N LYS A 58 6.39 -41.28 -2.50
CA LYS A 58 5.84 -42.18 -1.47
C LYS A 58 4.58 -42.92 -1.92
N GLY A 59 4.10 -42.70 -3.15
CA GLY A 59 2.87 -43.32 -3.67
C GLY A 59 1.59 -42.82 -2.99
N LEU A 60 1.64 -41.65 -2.35
CA LEU A 60 0.46 -41.02 -1.75
C LEU A 60 -0.18 -40.09 -2.77
N ASP A 61 -1.19 -40.58 -3.50
CA ASP A 61 -2.05 -39.72 -4.32
C ASP A 61 -3.06 -39.00 -3.42
N GLN A 62 -2.85 -37.70 -3.23
CA GLN A 62 -3.86 -36.84 -2.63
C GLN A 62 -4.77 -36.31 -3.73
N GLN A 63 -6.08 -36.58 -3.61
CA GLN A 63 -7.12 -35.96 -4.44
C GLN A 63 -7.32 -34.51 -4.00
N MET A 64 -6.36 -33.65 -4.33
CA MET A 64 -6.48 -32.21 -4.14
C MET A 64 -6.38 -31.53 -5.49
N SER A 65 -7.49 -30.94 -5.93
CA SER A 65 -7.57 -30.24 -7.20
C SER A 65 -7.85 -28.75 -6.99
N PHE A 66 -7.45 -27.96 -7.99
CA PHE A 66 -7.88 -26.57 -8.11
C PHE A 66 -9.43 -26.50 -8.15
N VAL A 67 -9.99 -25.53 -7.42
CA VAL A 67 -11.42 -25.22 -7.43
C VAL A 67 -11.58 -23.87 -8.10
N ASP A 68 -12.22 -23.86 -9.26
CA ASP A 68 -12.52 -22.60 -9.95
C ASP A 68 -13.70 -21.87 -9.29
N VAL A 69 -13.79 -20.56 -9.54
CA VAL A 69 -14.84 -19.70 -8.99
C VAL A 69 -16.09 -19.83 -9.85
N ASN A 70 -17.23 -20.19 -9.26
CA ASN A 70 -18.52 -20.12 -9.95
C ASN A 70 -19.08 -18.68 -9.87
N LEU A 71 -19.45 -18.10 -11.02
CA LEU A 71 -20.01 -16.76 -11.15
C LEU A 71 -21.46 -16.71 -11.65
N GLU A 72 -22.09 -17.85 -11.97
CA GLU A 72 -23.42 -17.93 -12.60
C GLU A 72 -24.46 -17.03 -11.89
N GLU A 73 -24.61 -17.17 -10.56
CA GLU A 73 -25.56 -16.36 -9.78
C GLU A 73 -25.30 -14.85 -9.87
N GLN A 74 -24.03 -14.44 -9.97
CA GLN A 74 -23.64 -13.04 -10.02
C GLN A 74 -23.81 -12.46 -11.43
N GLU A 75 -23.57 -13.27 -12.45
CA GLU A 75 -23.81 -12.93 -13.86
C GLU A 75 -25.32 -12.78 -14.11
N ASP A 76 -26.13 -13.74 -13.65
CA ASP A 76 -27.59 -13.68 -13.73
C ASP A 76 -28.16 -12.43 -13.02
N ALA A 77 -27.62 -12.10 -11.85
CA ALA A 77 -28.00 -10.89 -11.11
C ALA A 77 -27.73 -9.61 -11.91
N ILE A 78 -26.59 -9.51 -12.62
CA ILE A 78 -26.26 -8.36 -13.46
C ILE A 78 -27.23 -8.26 -14.65
N ILE A 79 -27.52 -9.38 -15.30
CA ILE A 79 -28.44 -9.43 -16.45
C ILE A 79 -29.86 -9.03 -16.03
N ALA A 80 -30.29 -9.46 -14.84
CA ALA A 80 -31.58 -9.12 -14.26
C ALA A 80 -31.77 -7.62 -13.98
N GLU A 81 -30.69 -6.83 -13.86
CA GLU A 81 -30.78 -5.38 -13.67
C GLU A 81 -31.28 -4.62 -14.91
N GLN A 82 -31.24 -5.25 -16.10
CA GLN A 82 -31.71 -4.66 -17.38
C GLN A 82 -31.10 -3.28 -17.70
N LEU A 83 -29.82 -3.10 -17.40
CA LEU A 83 -29.07 -1.88 -17.69
C LEU A 83 -28.77 -1.72 -19.20
N PRO A 84 -28.40 -0.52 -19.67
CA PRO A 84 -27.86 -0.32 -21.02
C PRO A 84 -26.69 -1.27 -21.31
N LEU A 85 -26.52 -1.68 -22.57
CA LEU A 85 -25.58 -2.73 -22.96
C LEU A 85 -24.14 -2.43 -22.49
N SER A 86 -23.70 -1.17 -22.63
CA SER A 86 -22.41 -0.69 -22.14
C SER A 86 -22.21 -0.88 -20.64
N GLN A 87 -23.24 -0.60 -19.82
CA GLN A 87 -23.16 -0.74 -18.37
C GLN A 87 -23.16 -2.21 -17.95
N THR A 88 -24.01 -3.03 -18.58
CA THR A 88 -24.04 -4.48 -18.37
C THR A 88 -22.68 -5.09 -18.74
N TRP A 89 -22.10 -4.71 -19.88
CA TRP A 89 -20.79 -5.16 -20.32
C TRP A 89 -19.68 -4.76 -19.34
N ILE A 90 -19.67 -3.50 -18.87
CA ILE A 90 -18.70 -3.05 -17.88
C ILE A 90 -18.81 -3.90 -16.59
N LYS A 91 -20.03 -4.17 -16.10
CA LYS A 91 -20.24 -4.95 -14.89
C LYS A 91 -19.76 -6.40 -15.07
N MET A 92 -20.14 -7.06 -16.16
CA MET A 92 -19.71 -8.43 -16.49
C MET A 92 -18.19 -8.53 -16.64
N GLU A 93 -17.58 -7.62 -17.41
CA GLU A 93 -16.13 -7.57 -17.59
C GLU A 93 -15.41 -7.34 -16.26
N GLN A 94 -15.89 -6.43 -15.41
CA GLN A 94 -15.32 -6.19 -14.09
C GLN A 94 -15.47 -7.38 -13.14
N LEU A 95 -16.60 -8.10 -13.21
CA LEU A 95 -16.86 -9.29 -12.41
C LEU A 95 -15.86 -10.39 -12.77
N ARG A 96 -15.78 -10.76 -14.06
CA ARG A 96 -14.82 -11.75 -14.55
C ARG A 96 -13.38 -11.32 -14.27
N GLU A 97 -13.03 -10.04 -14.43
CA GLU A 97 -11.69 -9.53 -14.12
C GLU A 97 -11.30 -9.67 -12.64
N LYS A 98 -12.24 -9.42 -11.71
CA LYS A 98 -11.99 -9.50 -10.26
C LYS A 98 -11.99 -10.93 -9.73
N SER A 99 -12.69 -11.83 -10.39
CA SER A 99 -12.88 -13.21 -9.94
C SER A 99 -11.95 -14.21 -10.66
N HIS A 100 -11.82 -14.11 -11.98
CA HIS A 100 -11.05 -15.03 -12.83
C HIS A 100 -9.60 -14.54 -13.06
N PHE A 101 -8.93 -14.10 -11.98
CA PHE A 101 -7.53 -13.65 -12.06
C PHE A 101 -6.51 -14.81 -11.96
N LEU A 102 -6.95 -16.00 -11.55
CA LEU A 102 -6.15 -17.23 -11.52
C LEU A 102 -6.26 -18.00 -12.84
N PRO A 103 -5.16 -18.60 -13.33
CA PRO A 103 -5.21 -19.53 -14.44
C PRO A 103 -6.17 -20.68 -14.15
N TRP A 104 -7.01 -20.98 -15.14
CA TRP A 104 -7.93 -22.11 -15.10
C TRP A 104 -7.13 -23.41 -15.23
N ARG A 105 -7.59 -24.46 -14.55
CA ARG A 105 -7.05 -25.82 -14.62
C ARG A 105 -8.20 -26.82 -14.53
N PRO A 106 -8.10 -27.96 -15.22
CA PRO A 106 -9.11 -29.00 -15.12
C PRO A 106 -9.17 -29.57 -13.71
N ASN A 107 -10.38 -29.67 -13.17
CA ASN A 107 -10.61 -30.35 -11.91
C ASN A 107 -10.67 -31.87 -12.13
N THR A 108 -9.57 -32.55 -11.80
CA THR A 108 -9.45 -34.01 -11.89
C THR A 108 -10.49 -34.76 -11.06
N SER A 109 -11.05 -34.13 -10.02
CA SER A 109 -12.10 -34.73 -9.17
C SER A 109 -13.48 -34.71 -9.86
N LYS A 110 -13.68 -33.87 -10.87
CA LYS A 110 -14.91 -33.75 -11.67
C LYS A 110 -14.78 -34.35 -13.08
N GLU A 111 -13.68 -35.04 -13.37
CA GLU A 111 -13.35 -35.55 -14.71
C GLU A 111 -13.31 -34.46 -15.80
N GLU A 112 -13.01 -33.21 -15.41
CA GLU A 112 -12.82 -32.13 -16.35
C GLU A 112 -11.52 -32.31 -17.15
N THR A 113 -11.55 -31.90 -18.41
CA THR A 113 -10.43 -31.87 -19.34
C THR A 113 -10.20 -30.44 -19.82
N GLU A 114 -9.09 -30.18 -20.52
CA GLU A 114 -8.78 -28.85 -21.06
C GLU A 114 -9.89 -28.31 -22.00
N ASP A 115 -10.63 -29.21 -22.66
CA ASP A 115 -11.75 -28.88 -23.53
C ASP A 115 -12.96 -28.27 -22.79
N ASN A 116 -12.99 -28.39 -21.46
CA ASN A 116 -14.04 -27.81 -20.62
C ASN A 116 -13.77 -26.35 -20.22
N ALA A 117 -12.65 -25.76 -20.63
CA ALA A 117 -12.35 -24.36 -20.32
C ALA A 117 -13.23 -23.41 -21.12
N GLU A 118 -14.13 -22.69 -20.44
CA GLU A 118 -14.98 -21.65 -21.04
C GLU A 118 -14.18 -20.50 -21.64
N ASP A 119 -13.06 -20.13 -21.01
CA ASP A 119 -12.13 -19.09 -21.45
C ASP A 119 -10.74 -19.72 -21.70
N PRO A 120 -10.41 -20.04 -22.97
CA PRO A 120 -9.14 -20.65 -23.35
C PRO A 120 -7.92 -19.80 -22.97
N GLU A 121 -8.03 -18.47 -22.90
CA GLU A 121 -6.92 -17.62 -22.48
C GLU A 121 -6.61 -17.73 -20.98
N ARG A 122 -7.45 -18.41 -20.19
CA ARG A 122 -7.13 -18.75 -18.79
C ARG A 122 -6.28 -20.02 -18.67
N LEU A 123 -6.21 -20.85 -19.70
CA LEU A 123 -5.30 -21.99 -19.74
C LEU A 123 -3.88 -21.48 -19.92
N VAL A 124 -2.99 -21.86 -18.99
CA VAL A 124 -1.57 -21.51 -19.06
C VAL A 124 -0.74 -22.78 -19.04
N LEU A 125 -0.22 -23.13 -20.21
CA LEU A 125 0.59 -24.33 -20.42
C LEU A 125 2.00 -24.13 -19.87
N PHE A 126 2.75 -25.24 -19.78
CA PHE A 126 4.13 -25.17 -19.32
C PHE A 126 5.01 -24.35 -20.28
N ASP A 127 4.79 -24.49 -21.58
CA ASP A 127 5.53 -23.77 -22.63
C ASP A 127 5.39 -22.25 -22.51
N ASP A 128 4.28 -21.74 -21.96
CA ASP A 128 4.07 -20.31 -21.73
C ASP A 128 4.97 -19.75 -20.62
N VAL A 129 5.26 -20.57 -19.61
CA VAL A 129 6.04 -20.16 -18.44
C VAL A 129 7.51 -20.57 -18.52
N TYR A 130 7.83 -21.64 -19.25
CA TYR A 130 9.17 -22.20 -19.37
C TYR A 130 10.25 -21.17 -19.78
N PRO A 131 10.04 -20.29 -20.79
CA PRO A 131 11.03 -19.29 -21.20
C PRO A 131 11.40 -18.31 -20.09
N MET A 132 10.53 -18.15 -19.10
CA MET A 132 10.71 -17.22 -17.97
C MET A 132 11.36 -17.90 -16.76
N LEU A 133 11.60 -19.21 -16.77
CA LEU A 133 12.16 -19.93 -15.63
C LEU A 133 13.68 -19.78 -15.55
N PHE A 134 14.15 -19.11 -14.50
CA PHE A 134 15.57 -18.99 -14.17
C PHE A 134 15.83 -19.22 -12.69
N ARG A 135 17.08 -19.52 -12.37
CA ARG A 135 17.52 -19.84 -11.01
C ARG A 135 17.97 -18.59 -10.25
N LEU A 136 17.41 -18.43 -9.06
CA LEU A 136 17.84 -17.45 -8.07
C LEU A 136 18.96 -18.04 -7.21
N THR A 137 20.09 -17.35 -7.12
CA THR A 137 21.27 -17.81 -6.36
C THR A 137 21.44 -17.09 -5.03
N LYS A 138 20.82 -15.92 -4.86
CA LYS A 138 20.90 -15.09 -3.64
C LYS A 138 19.59 -15.14 -2.88
N SER A 139 19.68 -15.27 -1.54
CA SER A 139 18.51 -15.21 -0.65
C SER A 139 17.70 -13.92 -0.81
N ASP A 140 18.38 -12.78 -0.98
CA ASP A 140 17.75 -11.48 -1.22
C ASP A 140 16.91 -11.44 -2.51
N SER A 141 17.32 -12.19 -3.54
CA SER A 141 16.52 -12.30 -4.77
C SER A 141 15.23 -13.09 -4.55
N CYS A 142 15.25 -14.10 -3.67
CA CYS A 142 14.06 -14.89 -3.32
C CYS A 142 13.02 -14.06 -2.56
N ILE A 143 13.45 -13.15 -1.69
CA ILE A 143 12.49 -12.26 -1.01
C ILE A 143 12.01 -11.16 -1.95
N ARG A 144 12.89 -10.64 -2.80
CA ARG A 144 12.55 -9.62 -3.81
C ARG A 144 11.46 -10.09 -4.76
N ILE A 145 11.50 -11.33 -5.23
CA ILE A 145 10.46 -11.83 -6.15
C ILE A 145 9.08 -11.91 -5.47
N ILE A 146 9.01 -12.29 -4.18
CA ILE A 146 7.74 -12.28 -3.43
C ILE A 146 7.27 -10.84 -3.19
N CYS A 147 8.17 -9.91 -2.83
CA CYS A 147 7.80 -8.50 -2.67
C CYS A 147 7.28 -7.89 -3.98
N LEU A 148 7.94 -8.16 -5.11
CA LEU A 148 7.48 -7.73 -6.43
C LEU A 148 6.13 -8.37 -6.79
N PHE A 149 5.92 -9.63 -6.39
CA PHE A 149 4.64 -10.30 -6.58
C PHE A 149 3.52 -9.64 -5.76
N LEU A 150 3.76 -9.32 -4.48
CA LEU A 150 2.80 -8.58 -3.65
C LEU A 150 2.50 -7.18 -4.22
N LYS A 151 3.53 -6.48 -4.76
CA LYS A 151 3.37 -5.20 -5.46
C LYS A 151 2.52 -5.37 -6.73
N PHE A 152 2.76 -6.42 -7.52
CA PHE A 152 1.97 -6.76 -8.71
C PHE A 152 0.50 -7.09 -8.39
N LEU A 153 0.25 -7.76 -7.26
CA LEU A 153 -1.10 -8.03 -6.75
C LEU A 153 -1.80 -6.77 -6.24
N GLY A 154 -1.06 -5.66 -6.07
CA GLY A 154 -1.60 -4.37 -5.67
C GLY A 154 -1.78 -4.21 -4.17
N MET A 155 -1.00 -4.93 -3.35
CA MET A 155 -1.05 -4.79 -1.88
C MET A 155 -0.58 -3.38 -1.46
N PRO A 156 -1.45 -2.54 -0.85
CA PRO A 156 -1.07 -1.22 -0.38
C PRO A 156 -0.34 -1.34 0.96
N SER A 157 0.99 -1.23 0.95
CA SER A 157 1.82 -1.25 2.17
C SER A 157 3.01 -0.32 2.03
N THR A 158 3.21 0.55 3.03
CA THR A 158 4.38 1.42 3.14
C THR A 158 5.64 0.59 3.41
N ILE A 159 5.53 -0.42 4.28
CA ILE A 159 6.61 -1.35 4.63
C ILE A 159 7.09 -2.09 3.37
N LEU A 160 6.17 -2.60 2.54
CA LEU A 160 6.51 -3.24 1.28
C LEU A 160 7.17 -2.27 0.30
N SER A 161 6.61 -1.07 0.16
CA SER A 161 7.09 -0.05 -0.79
C SER A 161 8.49 0.44 -0.44
N ASP A 162 8.76 0.69 0.84
CA ASP A 162 10.07 1.12 1.33
C ASP A 162 11.13 0.05 1.08
N ARG A 163 10.79 -1.23 1.30
CA ARG A 163 11.68 -2.36 1.01
C ARG A 163 12.00 -2.49 -0.48
N ILE A 164 11.02 -2.29 -1.37
CA ILE A 164 11.25 -2.34 -2.82
C ILE A 164 12.07 -1.14 -3.29
N GLN A 165 11.77 0.06 -2.78
CA GLN A 165 12.49 1.29 -3.14
C GLN A 165 13.99 1.16 -2.80
N PHE A 166 14.32 0.47 -1.72
CA PHE A 166 15.69 0.17 -1.35
C PHE A 166 16.45 -0.54 -2.49
N TRP A 167 15.88 -1.63 -3.03
CA TRP A 167 16.50 -2.39 -4.14
C TRP A 167 16.49 -1.66 -5.49
N GLU A 168 15.45 -0.86 -5.76
CA GLU A 168 15.35 -0.07 -7.00
C GLU A 168 16.49 0.98 -7.08
N LYS A 169 16.82 1.62 -5.94
CA LYS A 169 17.95 2.56 -5.86
C LYS A 169 19.32 1.90 -6.03
N GLU A 170 19.49 0.67 -5.55
CA GLU A 170 20.74 -0.09 -5.74
C GLU A 170 20.99 -0.51 -7.20
N THR A 171 19.93 -0.74 -7.96
CA THR A 171 20.03 -1.34 -9.31
C THR A 171 19.95 -0.33 -10.45
N GLY A 172 19.64 0.96 -10.18
CA GLY A 172 19.49 1.99 -11.20
C GLY A 172 18.40 1.68 -12.24
N SER A 173 17.52 0.73 -11.94
CA SER A 173 16.52 0.22 -12.87
C SER A 173 15.49 1.29 -13.18
N SER A 174 15.07 1.37 -14.44
CA SER A 174 13.87 2.12 -14.82
C SER A 174 12.70 1.60 -14.00
N ARG A 175 11.96 2.53 -13.39
CA ARG A 175 10.78 2.20 -12.62
C ARG A 175 9.72 1.67 -13.57
N PHE A 176 9.51 0.35 -13.59
CA PHE A 176 8.26 -0.19 -14.11
C PHE A 176 7.19 0.04 -13.04
N GLU A 177 6.78 1.30 -12.88
CA GLU A 177 5.60 1.63 -12.09
C GLU A 177 4.39 1.15 -12.90
N GLN A 178 4.04 -0.11 -12.71
CA GLN A 178 2.89 -0.75 -13.33
C GLN A 178 1.60 -0.15 -12.75
N PHE A 179 1.27 1.09 -13.15
CA PHE A 179 -0.06 1.68 -12.93
C PHE A 179 -1.13 1.03 -13.83
N SER A 180 -0.85 -0.12 -14.43
CA SER A 180 -1.79 -0.84 -15.30
C SER A 180 -3.07 -1.25 -14.56
N LYS A 181 -3.05 -1.24 -13.21
CA LYS A 181 -4.25 -1.34 -12.36
C LYS A 181 -4.55 0.01 -11.72
N ALA A 182 -4.90 1.01 -12.54
CA ALA A 182 -5.25 2.35 -12.13
C ALA A 182 -6.39 2.35 -11.10
N ILE A 183 -6.08 2.30 -9.81
CA ILE A 183 -7.03 2.54 -8.75
C ILE A 183 -6.34 3.50 -7.79
N PHE A 184 -7.01 4.60 -7.40
CA PHE A 184 -6.54 5.53 -6.36
C PHE A 184 -6.10 4.81 -5.07
N VAL A 185 -6.55 3.58 -4.91
CA VAL A 185 -6.14 2.66 -3.86
C VAL A 185 -4.63 2.47 -3.72
N GLN A 186 -3.89 2.51 -4.83
CA GLN A 186 -2.43 2.36 -4.85
C GLN A 186 -1.69 3.63 -4.39
N CYS A 187 -2.38 4.77 -4.29
CA CYS A 187 -1.85 6.03 -3.76
C CYS A 187 -2.73 6.52 -2.58
N PRO A 188 -2.63 5.91 -1.39
CA PRO A 188 -3.49 6.23 -0.25
C PRO A 188 -3.53 7.69 0.15
N GLU A 189 -2.39 8.36 0.06
CA GLU A 189 -2.26 9.76 0.44
C GLU A 189 -2.94 10.72 -0.57
N LEU A 190 -3.11 10.29 -1.83
CA LEU A 190 -3.90 10.97 -2.86
C LEU A 190 -5.39 10.66 -2.73
N SER A 191 -5.74 9.45 -2.31
CA SER A 191 -7.13 9.03 -2.07
C SER A 191 -7.79 9.87 -0.96
N ASP A 192 -7.05 10.19 0.11
CA ASP A 192 -7.51 11.12 1.15
C ASP A 192 -7.67 12.58 0.63
N CYS A 193 -7.05 12.88 -0.51
CA CYS A 193 -7.04 14.18 -1.17
C CYS A 193 -8.01 14.23 -2.37
N TYR A 194 -8.96 13.30 -2.52
CA TYR A 194 -9.87 13.31 -3.65
C TYR A 194 -11.31 12.99 -3.23
N LEU A 195 -12.26 13.76 -3.76
CA LEU A 195 -13.68 13.71 -3.39
C LEU A 195 -14.59 13.22 -4.53
N ALA A 196 -14.08 12.80 -5.70
CA ALA A 196 -14.99 12.38 -6.75
C ALA A 196 -15.50 10.96 -6.49
N GLU A 197 -16.80 10.88 -6.20
CA GLU A 197 -17.60 9.71 -5.88
C GLU A 197 -17.69 8.67 -7.03
N GLU A 198 -17.14 8.97 -8.21
CA GLU A 198 -17.40 8.23 -9.46
C GLU A 198 -16.32 7.22 -9.87
N PHE A 199 -15.10 7.35 -9.36
CA PHE A 199 -14.12 6.26 -9.46
C PHE A 199 -14.30 5.43 -8.19
N SER A 200 -14.81 4.20 -8.32
CA SER A 200 -15.12 3.29 -7.20
C SER A 200 -14.31 3.64 -5.95
N SER A 201 -14.91 4.44 -5.06
CA SER A 201 -14.31 4.82 -3.78
C SER A 201 -14.19 3.62 -2.85
N GLU A 202 -14.85 2.53 -3.25
CA GLU A 202 -14.88 1.22 -2.63
C GLU A 202 -13.52 0.54 -2.73
N TRP A 203 -12.69 0.88 -1.75
CA TRP A 203 -12.08 -0.18 -0.98
C TRP A 203 -13.23 -0.90 -0.23
N PRO A 204 -13.37 -2.24 -0.35
CA PRO A 204 -12.27 -3.21 -0.33
C PRO A 204 -11.82 -3.82 -1.68
N LEU A 205 -10.59 -4.34 -1.69
CA LEU A 205 -10.14 -5.34 -2.68
C LEU A 205 -11.13 -6.51 -2.73
N HIS A 206 -11.23 -7.18 -3.89
CA HIS A 206 -12.09 -8.34 -4.04
C HIS A 206 -11.76 -9.43 -2.99
N PRO A 207 -12.75 -10.04 -2.31
CA PRO A 207 -12.51 -11.01 -1.23
C PRO A 207 -11.57 -12.16 -1.62
N LEU A 208 -11.69 -12.67 -2.85
CA LEU A 208 -10.83 -13.74 -3.36
C LEU A 208 -9.35 -13.33 -3.39
N LEU A 209 -9.05 -12.09 -3.81
CA LEU A 209 -7.68 -11.57 -3.85
C LEU A 209 -7.14 -11.36 -2.43
N LEU A 210 -7.98 -10.95 -1.47
CA LEU A 210 -7.58 -10.82 -0.06
C LEU A 210 -7.24 -12.17 0.57
N THR A 211 -8.02 -13.22 0.26
CA THR A 211 -7.73 -14.59 0.68
C THR A 211 -6.43 -15.06 0.04
N PHE A 212 -6.25 -14.84 -1.26
CA PHE A 212 -5.01 -15.17 -1.97
C PHE A 212 -3.78 -14.46 -1.37
N LEU A 213 -3.85 -13.16 -1.11
CA LEU A 213 -2.79 -12.39 -0.45
C LEU A 213 -2.45 -12.96 0.94
N SER A 214 -3.47 -13.39 1.70
CA SER A 214 -3.26 -14.01 3.02
C SER A 214 -2.46 -15.30 2.91
N ASN A 215 -2.79 -16.14 1.93
CA ASN A 215 -2.10 -17.39 1.67
C ASN A 215 -0.67 -17.15 1.20
N VAL A 216 -0.44 -16.19 0.30
CA VAL A 216 0.91 -15.77 -0.11
C VAL A 216 1.75 -15.36 1.09
N LEU A 217 1.21 -14.52 1.99
CA LEU A 217 1.93 -14.04 3.17
C LEU A 217 2.23 -15.17 4.16
N LEU A 218 1.28 -16.09 4.38
CA LEU A 218 1.47 -17.26 5.25
C LEU A 218 2.54 -18.21 4.70
N GLN A 219 2.49 -18.51 3.39
CA GLN A 219 3.46 -19.38 2.73
C GLN A 219 4.85 -18.74 2.75
N ALA A 220 4.95 -17.44 2.44
CA ALA A 220 6.22 -16.69 2.53
C ALA A 220 6.79 -16.68 3.95
N GLU A 221 5.97 -16.40 4.97
CA GLU A 221 6.40 -16.41 6.37
C GLU A 221 6.98 -17.78 6.78
N SER A 222 6.35 -18.87 6.32
CA SER A 222 6.82 -20.22 6.63
C SER A 222 8.17 -20.56 6.00
N TYR A 223 8.52 -19.89 4.90
CA TYR A 223 9.76 -20.12 4.16
C TYR A 223 10.95 -19.35 4.73
N PHE A 224 10.76 -18.09 5.13
CA PHE A 224 11.85 -17.24 5.62
C PHE A 224 12.04 -17.32 7.14
N SER A 225 13.21 -16.87 7.61
CA SER A 225 13.57 -16.84 9.03
C SER A 225 13.98 -15.44 9.48
N LEU A 226 14.14 -15.24 10.81
CA LEU A 226 14.68 -14.01 11.41
C LEU A 226 13.93 -12.72 10.99
N SER A 227 14.64 -11.69 10.51
CA SER A 227 14.11 -10.39 10.12
C SER A 227 13.15 -10.49 8.93
N ASP A 228 13.42 -11.37 7.98
CA ASP A 228 12.59 -11.56 6.79
C ASP A 228 11.24 -12.17 7.14
N ARG A 229 11.24 -13.09 8.09
CA ARG A 229 9.99 -13.59 8.66
C ARG A 229 9.20 -12.49 9.35
N THR A 230 9.87 -11.71 10.19
CA THR A 230 9.26 -10.57 10.91
C THR A 230 8.58 -9.62 9.93
N PHE A 231 9.23 -9.32 8.80
CA PHE A 231 8.67 -8.53 7.72
C PHE A 231 7.34 -9.09 7.18
N PHE A 232 7.27 -10.38 6.86
CA PHE A 232 6.02 -10.99 6.39
C PHE A 232 4.92 -11.04 7.46
N THR A 233 5.29 -11.23 8.74
CA THR A 233 4.32 -11.16 9.85
C THR A 233 3.75 -9.74 10.02
N LEU A 234 4.56 -8.70 9.83
CA LEU A 234 4.08 -7.30 9.81
C LEU A 234 3.10 -7.09 8.66
N LEU A 235 3.42 -7.58 7.46
CA LEU A 235 2.51 -7.53 6.31
C LEU A 235 1.20 -8.31 6.54
N ARG A 236 1.21 -9.43 7.28
CA ARG A 236 -0.01 -10.14 7.69
C ARG A 236 -0.90 -9.28 8.57
N LEU A 237 -0.33 -8.56 9.54
CA LEU A 237 -1.09 -7.65 10.40
C LEU A 237 -1.73 -6.52 9.58
N GLU A 238 -0.99 -5.92 8.63
CA GLU A 238 -1.54 -4.92 7.70
C GLU A 238 -2.66 -5.52 6.83
N ASN A 239 -2.46 -6.71 6.27
CA ASN A 239 -3.46 -7.37 5.43
C ASN A 239 -4.77 -7.67 6.17
N GLU A 240 -4.73 -7.95 7.47
CA GLU A 240 -5.95 -8.12 8.28
C GLU A 240 -6.72 -6.81 8.48
N VAL A 241 -6.03 -5.67 8.58
CA VAL A 241 -6.69 -4.35 8.58
C VAL A 241 -7.37 -4.13 7.22
N LEU A 242 -6.64 -4.42 6.14
CA LEU A 242 -7.11 -4.31 4.75
C LEU A 242 -8.36 -5.15 4.48
N LYS A 243 -8.42 -6.40 4.98
CA LYS A 243 -9.60 -7.28 4.88
C LYS A 243 -10.89 -6.68 5.43
N ASN A 244 -10.78 -5.81 6.43
CA ASN A 244 -11.92 -5.21 7.10
C ASN A 244 -12.43 -3.93 6.42
N GLY A 245 -11.98 -3.63 5.20
CA GLY A 245 -12.58 -2.56 4.40
C GLY A 245 -12.06 -1.16 4.72
N SER A 246 -10.90 -1.01 5.36
CA SER A 246 -10.24 0.30 5.49
C SER A 246 -8.72 0.18 5.48
N ARG A 247 -8.06 1.27 5.07
CA ARG A 247 -6.60 1.47 5.27
C ARG A 247 -6.27 2.07 6.63
N LYS A 248 -7.22 2.80 7.22
CA LYS A 248 -7.08 3.44 8.53
C LYS A 248 -7.94 2.72 9.54
N ILE A 249 -7.32 2.34 10.65
CA ILE A 249 -8.00 1.66 11.75
C ILE A 249 -9.12 2.55 12.34
N SER A 250 -8.94 3.87 12.34
CA SER A 250 -9.93 4.83 12.85
C SER A 250 -11.27 4.80 12.11
N LYS A 251 -11.29 4.35 10.84
CA LYS A 251 -12.50 4.28 10.01
C LYS A 251 -13.21 2.92 10.08
N LEU A 252 -12.74 1.99 10.91
CA LEU A 252 -13.28 0.61 10.95
C LEU A 252 -14.48 0.45 11.89
N PRO A 253 -15.44 -0.42 11.55
CA PRO A 253 -16.52 -0.81 12.46
C PRO A 253 -16.02 -1.53 13.73
N ALA A 254 -16.76 -1.40 14.83
CA ALA A 254 -16.39 -2.02 16.13
C ALA A 254 -16.26 -3.56 16.07
N LEU A 255 -17.03 -4.24 15.21
CA LEU A 255 -16.94 -5.70 15.01
C LEU A 255 -15.61 -6.10 14.36
N SER A 256 -15.20 -5.37 13.33
CA SER A 256 -13.90 -5.53 12.65
C SER A 256 -12.74 -5.32 13.60
N ILE A 257 -12.81 -4.29 14.46
CA ILE A 257 -11.81 -4.03 15.49
C ILE A 257 -11.65 -5.24 16.43
N LYS A 258 -12.75 -5.89 16.84
CA LYS A 258 -12.67 -7.11 17.68
C LYS A 258 -12.00 -8.27 16.95
N ALA A 259 -12.27 -8.46 15.66
CA ALA A 259 -11.64 -9.50 14.85
C ALA A 259 -10.12 -9.29 14.74
N ILE A 260 -9.69 -8.06 14.42
CA ILE A 260 -8.28 -7.69 14.33
C ILE A 260 -7.57 -7.86 15.68
N LYS A 261 -8.21 -7.45 16.79
CA LYS A 261 -7.68 -7.65 18.14
C LYS A 261 -7.44 -9.14 18.45
N ARG A 262 -8.36 -10.03 18.05
CA ARG A 262 -8.22 -11.48 18.22
C ARG A 262 -7.07 -12.03 17.36
N PHE A 263 -6.97 -11.59 16.12
CA PHE A 263 -5.90 -12.00 15.20
C PHE A 263 -4.53 -11.57 15.71
N GLY A 264 -4.34 -10.33 16.13
CA GLY A 264 -3.04 -9.89 16.67
C GLY A 264 -2.63 -10.67 17.93
N LYS A 265 -3.60 -11.04 18.79
CA LYS A 265 -3.32 -11.95 19.92
C LYS A 265 -2.93 -13.35 19.47
N SER A 266 -3.52 -13.90 18.40
CA SER A 266 -3.09 -15.20 17.88
C SER A 266 -1.68 -15.13 17.31
N VAL A 267 -1.34 -14.06 16.57
CA VAL A 267 0.02 -13.84 16.04
C VAL A 267 1.07 -13.78 17.16
N LEU A 268 0.80 -13.10 18.27
CA LEU A 268 1.73 -13.03 19.40
C LEU A 268 1.85 -14.36 20.18
N LYS A 269 0.83 -15.22 20.14
CA LYS A 269 0.85 -16.55 20.79
C LYS A 269 1.71 -17.56 20.04
N GLU A 270 1.90 -17.37 18.73
CA GLU A 270 2.79 -18.18 17.90
C GLU A 270 4.20 -18.22 18.52
N SER A 271 4.77 -19.41 18.68
CA SER A 271 6.02 -19.64 19.44
C SER A 271 7.18 -18.78 18.95
N GLN A 272 7.20 -18.46 17.66
CA GLN A 272 8.25 -17.70 16.99
C GLN A 272 8.14 -16.18 17.23
N ASN A 273 6.96 -15.67 17.58
CA ASN A 273 6.69 -14.23 17.74
C ASN A 273 6.71 -13.75 19.20
N ARG A 274 6.66 -14.67 20.18
CA ARG A 274 6.57 -14.35 21.61
C ARG A 274 7.64 -13.37 22.10
N ASN A 275 8.85 -13.47 21.56
CA ASN A 275 10.00 -12.64 21.94
C ASN A 275 10.35 -11.57 20.90
N ASN A 276 9.50 -11.37 19.87
CA ASN A 276 9.76 -10.41 18.80
C ASN A 276 9.12 -9.05 19.12
N LEU A 277 9.92 -8.18 19.73
CA LEU A 277 9.45 -6.89 20.22
C LEU A 277 8.97 -5.94 19.12
N VAL A 278 9.42 -6.12 17.88
CA VAL A 278 8.93 -5.33 16.73
C VAL A 278 7.46 -5.69 16.43
N ILE A 279 7.11 -6.98 16.50
CA ILE A 279 5.71 -7.43 16.30
C ILE A 279 4.84 -6.99 17.48
N TRP A 280 5.37 -7.04 18.71
CA TRP A 280 4.68 -6.49 19.87
C TRP A 280 4.36 -5.01 19.68
N ASP A 281 5.34 -4.20 19.27
CA ASP A 281 5.13 -2.78 19.01
C ASP A 281 4.09 -2.54 17.91
N ALA A 282 4.18 -3.24 16.78
CA ALA A 282 3.21 -3.13 15.69
C ALA A 282 1.78 -3.43 16.15
N TYR A 283 1.58 -4.50 16.95
CA TYR A 283 0.28 -4.82 17.53
C TYR A 283 -0.19 -3.77 18.55
N ILE A 284 0.71 -3.24 19.37
CA ILE A 284 0.41 -2.18 20.34
C ILE A 284 -0.01 -0.90 19.63
N ARG A 285 0.68 -0.50 18.56
CA ARG A 285 0.29 0.64 17.71
C ARG A 285 -1.08 0.43 17.08
N LEU A 286 -1.39 -0.81 16.69
CA LEU A 286 -2.73 -1.18 16.21
C LEU A 286 -3.78 -1.03 17.32
N LEU A 287 -3.50 -1.51 18.54
CA LEU A 287 -4.41 -1.35 19.69
C LEU A 287 -4.63 0.11 20.06
N TRP A 288 -3.57 0.91 20.02
CA TRP A 288 -3.62 2.34 20.27
C TRP A 288 -4.51 3.05 19.25
N ALA A 289 -4.37 2.71 17.96
CA ALA A 289 -5.23 3.24 16.90
C ALA A 289 -6.72 2.89 17.07
N CYS A 290 -7.03 1.79 17.77
CA CYS A 290 -8.40 1.38 18.08
C CYS A 290 -9.02 2.13 19.26
N SER A 291 -8.27 2.98 19.98
CA SER A 291 -8.68 3.93 21.06
C SER A 291 -9.64 3.45 22.18
N ASP A 292 -9.88 2.15 22.32
CA ASP A 292 -10.92 1.59 23.21
C ASP A 292 -10.40 1.30 24.64
N LYS A 293 -9.11 0.97 24.80
CA LYS A 293 -8.51 0.55 26.08
C LYS A 293 -7.05 0.96 26.27
N MET A 294 -6.81 2.25 26.46
CA MET A 294 -5.45 2.80 26.62
C MET A 294 -4.67 2.20 27.79
N ALA A 295 -5.33 1.92 28.92
CA ALA A 295 -4.68 1.31 30.09
C ALA A 295 -4.12 -0.10 29.80
N GLU A 296 -4.85 -0.93 29.02
CA GLU A 296 -4.36 -2.25 28.61
C GLU A 296 -3.16 -2.12 27.65
N THR A 297 -3.22 -1.17 26.71
CA THR A 297 -2.12 -0.88 25.77
C THR A 297 -0.86 -0.45 26.51
N VAL A 298 -0.96 0.50 27.44
CA VAL A 298 0.18 0.97 28.25
C VAL A 298 0.74 -0.15 29.10
N SER A 299 -0.12 -0.93 29.79
CA SER A 299 0.30 -2.07 30.59
C SER A 299 1.05 -3.13 29.77
N MET A 300 0.64 -3.37 28.53
CA MET A 300 1.34 -4.29 27.62
C MET A 300 2.75 -3.81 27.29
N ILE A 301 2.93 -2.50 27.06
CA ILE A 301 4.26 -1.91 26.81
C ILE A 301 5.12 -1.99 28.07
N GLU A 302 4.57 -1.61 29.23
CA GLU A 302 5.28 -1.67 30.52
C GLU A 302 5.74 -3.08 30.85
N THR A 303 4.89 -4.09 30.59
CA THR A 303 5.22 -5.50 30.78
C THR A 303 6.36 -5.93 29.87
N ALA A 304 6.33 -5.56 28.59
CA ALA A 304 7.40 -5.86 27.66
C ALA A 304 8.70 -5.13 28.05
N MET A 305 8.64 -3.84 28.39
CA MET A 305 9.81 -3.07 28.83
C MET A 305 10.42 -3.65 30.09
N ALA A 306 9.63 -4.01 31.10
CA ALA A 306 10.13 -4.60 32.35
C ALA A 306 10.85 -5.95 32.15
N MET A 307 10.45 -6.73 31.15
CA MET A 307 11.09 -8.01 30.83
C MET A 307 12.43 -7.85 30.09
N PHE A 308 12.55 -6.83 29.24
CA PHE A 308 13.69 -6.73 28.31
C PHE A 308 14.66 -5.58 28.64
N MET A 309 14.21 -4.47 29.22
CA MET A 309 15.10 -3.37 29.63
C MET A 309 15.98 -3.76 30.82
N GLY A 310 17.26 -3.39 30.80
CA GLY A 310 18.21 -3.72 31.86
C GLY A 310 18.87 -5.09 31.74
N SER A 311 18.47 -5.90 30.75
CA SER A 311 19.22 -7.09 30.36
C SER A 311 20.41 -6.71 29.49
N HIS A 312 21.51 -7.46 29.53
CA HIS A 312 22.60 -7.31 28.55
C HIS A 312 22.11 -7.82 27.19
N ILE A 313 21.39 -6.97 26.47
CA ILE A 313 20.86 -7.28 25.15
C ILE A 313 22.02 -7.26 24.14
N LEU A 314 22.54 -8.44 23.82
CA LEU A 314 23.54 -8.63 22.77
C LEU A 314 22.92 -8.62 21.36
N ASN A 315 21.60 -8.84 21.25
CA ASN A 315 20.92 -8.96 19.96
C ASN A 315 20.44 -7.58 19.45
N PRO A 316 20.88 -7.12 18.27
CA PRO A 316 20.52 -5.82 17.71
C PRO A 316 19.00 -5.66 17.48
N ASP A 317 18.28 -6.71 17.10
CA ASP A 317 16.83 -6.65 16.84
C ASP A 317 16.04 -6.46 18.13
N LYS A 318 16.50 -7.08 19.23
CA LYS A 318 15.90 -6.85 20.55
C LYS A 318 16.19 -5.44 21.06
N LYS A 319 17.40 -4.93 20.81
CA LYS A 319 17.76 -3.54 21.15
C LYS A 319 16.89 -2.55 20.38
N TYR A 320 16.65 -2.84 19.10
CA TYR A 320 15.72 -2.07 18.26
C TYR A 320 14.29 -2.12 18.79
N GLY A 321 13.76 -3.31 19.05
CA GLY A 321 12.40 -3.45 19.55
C GLY A 321 12.17 -2.82 20.92
N VAL A 322 13.15 -2.86 21.85
CA VAL A 322 13.05 -2.11 23.12
C VAL A 322 13.02 -0.60 22.87
N CYS A 323 13.89 -0.08 22.00
CA CYS A 323 13.89 1.34 21.63
C CYS A 323 12.56 1.77 21.01
N LEU A 324 11.97 0.91 20.17
CA LEU A 324 10.69 1.16 19.51
C LEU A 324 9.53 1.19 20.52
N LEU A 325 9.49 0.23 21.45
CA LEU A 325 8.50 0.20 22.53
C LEU A 325 8.62 1.41 23.45
N SER A 326 9.85 1.81 23.83
CA SER A 326 10.08 3.03 24.61
C SER A 326 9.61 4.28 23.86
N LEU A 327 9.87 4.37 22.55
CA LEU A 327 9.35 5.46 21.73
C LEU A 327 7.82 5.48 21.74
N THR A 328 7.17 4.35 21.51
CA THR A 328 5.70 4.23 21.50
C THR A 328 5.09 4.58 22.86
N TYR A 329 5.70 4.13 23.96
CA TYR A 329 5.29 4.50 25.32
C TYR A 329 5.32 6.02 25.53
N CYS A 330 6.45 6.66 25.18
CA CYS A 330 6.59 8.10 25.31
C CYS A 330 5.63 8.88 24.40
N GLN A 331 5.38 8.39 23.19
CA GLN A 331 4.41 8.99 22.27
C GLN A 331 2.98 8.94 22.84
N ILE A 332 2.59 7.82 23.46
CA ILE A 332 1.28 7.67 24.11
C ILE A 332 1.14 8.67 25.27
N LEU A 333 2.12 8.75 26.17
CA LEU A 333 2.07 9.67 27.31
C LEU A 333 2.02 11.15 26.90
N LEU A 334 2.66 11.49 25.77
CA LEU A 334 2.66 12.86 25.26
C LEU A 334 1.43 13.20 24.39
N ASN A 335 0.53 12.25 24.13
CA ASN A 335 -0.54 12.36 23.13
C ASN A 335 -0.01 12.69 21.71
N PHE A 336 1.13 12.11 21.33
CA PHE A 336 1.75 12.31 20.01
C PHE A 336 1.39 11.14 19.08
N GLU A 337 0.38 11.30 18.24
CA GLU A 337 -0.04 10.26 17.31
C GLU A 337 0.98 10.03 16.16
N PRO A 338 1.17 8.78 15.69
CA PRO A 338 1.98 8.52 14.49
C PRO A 338 1.38 9.22 13.26
N LEU A 339 2.21 9.65 12.31
CA LEU A 339 1.78 10.34 11.06
C LEU A 339 0.57 9.71 10.36
N GLU A 340 0.45 8.38 10.42
CA GLU A 340 -0.60 7.61 9.75
C GLU A 340 -1.96 7.76 10.44
N HIS A 341 -1.96 8.13 11.72
CA HIS A 341 -3.15 8.30 12.56
C HIS A 341 -3.50 9.75 12.83
N ILE A 342 -2.62 10.72 12.55
CA ILE A 342 -2.89 12.15 12.81
C ILE A 342 -4.11 12.60 12.00
N GLU A 343 -5.26 12.67 12.67
CA GLU A 343 -6.46 13.30 12.15
C GLU A 343 -6.36 14.79 12.48
N ALA A 344 -6.20 15.62 11.44
CA ALA A 344 -5.81 17.02 11.56
C ALA A 344 -6.83 17.94 12.27
N THR A 345 -7.84 17.42 12.95
CA THR A 345 -9.07 18.15 13.30
C THR A 345 -9.12 18.67 14.73
N PHE A 346 -8.36 18.13 15.70
CA PHE A 346 -8.50 18.56 17.10
C PHE A 346 -7.16 18.88 17.78
N ARG A 347 -7.22 19.78 18.77
CA ARG A 347 -6.10 19.98 19.70
C ARG A 347 -6.15 18.88 20.75
N HIS A 348 -5.02 18.24 21.02
CA HIS A 348 -4.92 17.28 22.12
C HIS A 348 -4.69 18.02 23.45
N SER A 349 -5.02 17.36 24.55
CA SER A 349 -4.65 17.86 25.88
C SER A 349 -3.13 17.96 26.00
N SER A 350 -2.66 19.05 26.60
CA SER A 350 -1.24 19.22 26.85
C SER A 350 -0.74 18.18 27.86
N PRO A 351 0.46 17.60 27.64
CA PRO A 351 1.03 16.63 28.55
C PRO A 351 1.30 17.26 29.91
N THR A 352 0.97 16.53 30.97
CA THR A 352 1.19 16.97 32.35
C THR A 352 2.70 17.02 32.67
N PRO A 353 3.13 17.78 33.69
CA PRO A 353 4.52 17.74 34.13
C PRO A 353 4.96 16.34 34.57
N GLU A 354 4.03 15.54 35.12
CA GLU A 354 4.27 14.14 35.50
C GLU A 354 4.52 13.27 34.27
N ASP A 355 3.74 13.42 33.20
CA ASP A 355 3.96 12.71 31.94
C ASP A 355 5.35 13.02 31.36
N LYS A 356 5.75 14.31 31.37
CA LYS A 356 7.08 14.73 30.93
C LYS A 356 8.19 14.11 31.79
N GLN A 357 7.98 14.04 33.10
CA GLN A 357 8.94 13.43 34.03
C GLN A 357 9.08 11.92 33.77
N GLN A 358 7.97 11.22 33.54
CA GLN A 358 7.96 9.80 33.20
C GLN A 358 8.65 9.52 31.85
N VAL A 359 8.41 10.35 30.84
CA VAL A 359 9.09 10.27 29.54
C VAL A 359 10.60 10.42 29.70
N MET A 360 11.05 11.43 30.44
CA MET A 360 12.49 11.63 30.71
C MET A 360 13.10 10.44 31.47
N SER A 361 12.37 9.87 32.42
CA SER A 361 12.81 8.67 33.17
C SER A 361 12.93 7.44 32.27
N CYS A 362 11.93 7.18 31.41
CA CYS A 362 11.91 6.06 30.47
C CYS A 362 13.08 6.12 29.48
N LEU A 363 13.27 7.28 28.85
CA LEU A 363 14.31 7.50 27.86
C LEU A 363 15.71 7.52 28.49
N GLY A 364 15.84 8.03 29.72
CA GLY A 364 17.06 7.90 30.51
C GLY A 364 17.38 6.44 30.83
N ALA A 365 16.40 5.64 31.24
CA ALA A 365 16.57 4.22 31.51
C ALA A 365 16.95 3.42 30.24
N LEU A 366 16.42 3.81 29.07
CA LEU A 366 16.77 3.22 27.78
C LEU A 366 18.26 3.40 27.46
N ILE A 367 18.79 4.63 27.55
CA ILE A 367 20.19 4.91 27.19
C ILE A 367 21.18 4.36 28.24
N GLU A 368 20.79 4.33 29.52
CA GLU A 368 21.58 3.73 30.59
C GLU A 368 21.47 2.20 30.64
N ASN A 369 20.59 1.61 29.83
CA ASN A 369 20.20 0.19 29.87
C ASN A 369 19.87 -0.27 31.31
N LYS A 370 18.91 0.41 31.94
CA LYS A 370 18.38 0.08 33.27
C LYS A 370 16.95 -0.39 33.18
N VAL A 371 16.52 -1.18 34.18
CA VAL A 371 15.11 -1.57 34.32
C VAL A 371 14.28 -0.31 34.58
N PHE A 372 13.31 -0.06 33.72
CA PHE A 372 12.35 1.03 33.89
C PHE A 372 11.17 0.57 34.75
N LYS A 373 10.78 1.39 35.73
CA LYS A 373 9.58 1.18 36.55
C LYS A 373 8.65 2.39 36.41
N PRO A 374 7.47 2.23 35.79
CA PRO A 374 6.51 3.33 35.62
C PRO A 374 5.99 3.81 36.97
N GLY A 375 5.72 5.12 37.09
CA GLY A 375 5.17 5.74 38.31
C GLY A 375 6.17 6.00 39.45
N VAL A 376 7.43 5.55 39.35
CA VAL A 376 8.47 5.92 40.31
C VAL A 376 9.06 7.28 39.92
N SER A 377 8.86 8.30 40.78
CA SER A 377 9.44 9.63 40.59
C SER A 377 10.95 9.58 40.76
N VAL A 378 11.68 9.50 39.65
CA VAL A 378 13.12 9.70 39.64
C VAL A 378 13.39 11.20 39.74
N GLU A 379 14.23 11.62 40.70
CA GLU A 379 14.71 13.01 40.78
C GLU A 379 15.58 13.32 39.55
N ILE A 380 15.01 14.07 38.60
CA ILE A 380 15.70 14.49 37.39
C ILE A 380 16.43 15.81 37.69
N THR A 381 17.70 15.69 38.08
CA THR A 381 18.56 16.86 38.29
C THR A 381 19.10 17.40 36.95
N PRO A 382 19.48 18.69 36.86
CA PRO A 382 20.13 19.23 35.66
C PRO A 382 21.39 18.46 35.25
N GLY A 383 22.16 17.95 36.22
CA GLY A 383 23.33 17.10 35.97
C GLY A 383 22.96 15.76 35.34
N TYR A 384 21.84 15.15 35.74
CA TYR A 384 21.32 13.95 35.09
C TYR A 384 20.91 14.21 33.64
N ILE A 385 20.22 15.33 33.36
CA ILE A 385 19.83 15.72 32.00
C ILE A 385 21.06 15.85 31.09
N LEU A 386 22.12 16.54 31.55
CA LEU A 386 23.37 16.70 30.79
C LEU A 386 24.08 15.37 30.53
N LYS A 387 24.06 14.46 31.51
CA LYS A 387 24.62 13.11 31.33
C LYS A 387 23.89 12.35 30.23
N ILE A 388 22.56 12.33 30.26
CA ILE A 388 21.73 11.62 29.28
C ILE A 388 21.92 12.20 27.88
N ARG A 389 21.97 13.53 27.73
CA ARG A 389 22.31 14.22 26.47
C ARG A 389 23.62 13.72 25.87
N SER A 390 24.69 13.77 26.64
CA SER A 390 26.02 13.34 26.20
C SER A 390 26.02 11.86 25.78
N MET A 391 25.25 11.01 26.47
CA MET A 391 25.13 9.59 26.10
C MET A 391 24.39 9.40 24.78
N TYR A 392 23.29 10.12 24.54
CA TYR A 392 22.57 10.10 23.26
C TYR A 392 23.45 10.60 22.12
N GLU A 393 24.10 11.76 22.27
CA GLU A 393 24.98 12.35 21.26
C GLU A 393 26.15 11.41 20.92
N ARG A 394 26.77 10.79 21.93
CA ARG A 394 27.83 9.80 21.73
C ARG A 394 27.32 8.61 20.95
N GLN A 395 26.18 8.03 21.33
CA GLN A 395 25.64 6.86 20.64
C GLN A 395 25.22 7.18 19.20
N ILE A 396 24.54 8.30 18.95
CA ILE A 396 24.17 8.74 17.60
C ILE A 396 25.42 8.93 16.74
N THR A 397 26.46 9.55 17.28
CA THR A 397 27.75 9.75 16.58
C THR A 397 28.43 8.42 16.27
N GLU A 398 28.48 7.49 17.24
CA GLU A 398 29.04 6.15 17.05
C GLU A 398 28.32 5.36 15.95
N TYR A 399 26.99 5.34 15.95
CA TYR A 399 26.20 4.66 14.91
C TYR A 399 26.36 5.36 13.56
N THR A 400 26.31 6.70 13.51
CA THR A 400 26.51 7.46 12.27
C THR A 400 27.88 7.17 11.65
N ASN A 401 28.94 7.05 12.46
CA ASN A 401 30.27 6.68 12.00
C ASN A 401 30.38 5.21 11.53
N LYS A 402 29.56 4.32 12.08
CA LYS A 402 29.52 2.89 11.72
C LYS A 402 28.70 2.59 10.47
N LEU A 403 27.81 3.48 10.04
CA LEU A 403 27.03 3.34 8.80
C LEU A 403 27.90 2.99 7.58
N GLY A 404 29.18 3.39 7.57
CA GLY A 404 30.15 3.10 6.51
C GLY A 404 30.64 1.64 6.40
N LYS A 405 30.30 0.73 7.33
CA LYS A 405 30.88 -0.63 7.42
C LYS A 405 29.93 -1.80 7.12
N ALA A 406 28.73 -1.50 6.58
CA ALA A 406 27.66 -2.43 6.17
C ALA A 406 26.93 -3.19 7.30
N GLN A 407 25.63 -3.42 7.09
CA GLN A 407 24.66 -4.18 7.92
C GLN A 407 24.17 -3.57 9.25
N GLU A 408 24.25 -2.25 9.46
CA GLU A 408 23.57 -1.64 10.62
C GLU A 408 22.12 -1.23 10.32
N ASN A 409 21.24 -1.47 11.30
CA ASN A 409 19.81 -1.18 11.23
C ASN A 409 19.58 0.35 11.23
N THR A 410 19.28 0.93 10.06
CA THR A 410 18.97 2.36 9.90
C THR A 410 17.73 2.79 10.68
N ASP A 411 16.76 1.89 10.83
CA ASP A 411 15.51 2.17 11.53
C ASP A 411 15.75 2.33 13.04
N PHE A 412 16.75 1.63 13.57
CA PHE A 412 17.21 1.84 14.95
C PHE A 412 17.77 3.25 15.14
N LEU A 413 18.62 3.73 14.24
CA LEU A 413 19.17 5.09 14.33
C LEU A 413 18.06 6.14 14.27
N CYS A 414 17.11 6.00 13.34
CA CYS A 414 15.94 6.89 13.27
C CYS A 414 15.11 6.87 14.56
N THR A 415 14.85 5.69 15.11
CA THR A 415 14.07 5.53 16.34
C THR A 415 14.80 6.15 17.53
N LEU A 416 16.12 5.96 17.63
CA LEU A 416 16.95 6.57 18.66
C LEU A 416 16.96 8.10 18.60
N ILE A 417 17.03 8.67 17.39
CA ILE A 417 16.94 10.13 17.19
C ILE A 417 15.59 10.67 17.64
N ASN A 418 14.49 9.94 17.35
CA ASN A 418 13.17 10.32 17.84
C ASN A 418 13.06 10.26 19.35
N CYS A 419 13.60 9.21 19.98
CA CYS A 419 13.71 9.15 21.43
C CYS A 419 14.46 10.37 21.98
N PHE A 420 15.60 10.74 21.38
CA PHE A 420 16.36 11.90 21.82
C PHE A 420 15.58 13.21 21.66
N ALA A 421 14.86 13.40 20.54
CA ALA A 421 14.03 14.56 20.32
C ALA A 421 12.87 14.67 21.34
N LEU A 422 12.21 13.57 21.69
CA LEU A 422 11.18 13.56 22.74
C LEU A 422 11.77 13.86 24.12
N PHE A 423 12.97 13.36 24.41
CA PHE A 423 13.69 13.69 25.64
C PHE A 423 13.97 15.20 25.72
N GLU A 424 14.53 15.80 24.67
CA GLU A 424 14.79 17.25 24.64
C GLU A 424 13.52 18.10 24.68
N PHE A 425 12.44 17.64 24.06
CA PHE A 425 11.15 18.33 24.14
C PHE A 425 10.64 18.41 25.58
N CYS A 426 10.85 17.35 26.38
CA CYS A 426 10.45 17.31 27.79
C CYS A 426 11.42 18.06 28.70
N ALA A 427 12.73 17.98 28.43
CA ALA A 427 13.78 18.57 29.27
C ALA A 427 14.02 20.06 28.99
N SER A 428 13.83 20.49 27.75
CA SER A 428 14.10 21.86 27.28
C SER A 428 12.85 22.46 26.63
N ASN A 429 12.78 22.45 25.30
CA ASN A 429 11.76 23.12 24.51
C ASN A 429 11.69 22.53 23.09
N PHE A 430 10.74 23.04 22.30
CA PHE A 430 10.56 22.65 20.90
C PHE A 430 11.80 22.93 20.04
N ASP A 431 12.44 24.09 20.18
CA ASP A 431 13.53 24.51 19.27
C ASP A 431 14.77 23.63 19.40
N THR A 432 15.12 23.26 20.64
CA THR A 432 16.22 22.33 20.95
C THR A 432 15.93 20.91 20.46
N ALA A 433 14.70 20.43 20.65
CA ALA A 433 14.28 19.14 20.10
C ALA A 433 14.30 19.13 18.56
N ASN A 434 13.86 20.21 17.94
CA ASN A 434 13.82 20.35 16.48
C ASN A 434 15.21 20.43 15.86
N SER A 435 16.18 21.05 16.55
CA SER A 435 17.55 21.19 16.05
C SER A 435 18.32 19.85 16.00
N ILE A 436 17.93 18.85 16.80
CA ILE A 436 18.50 17.48 16.74
C ILE A 436 18.33 16.88 15.34
N TYR A 437 17.15 17.04 14.74
CA TYR A 437 16.90 16.52 13.39
C TYR A 437 17.76 17.25 12.35
N GLU A 438 17.90 18.58 12.47
CA GLU A 438 18.71 19.39 11.56
C GLU A 438 20.21 19.05 11.67
N SER A 439 20.75 18.94 12.89
CA SER A 439 22.16 18.61 13.14
C SER A 439 22.52 17.19 12.67
N THR A 440 21.61 16.24 12.88
CA THR A 440 21.82 14.85 12.46
C THR A 440 21.76 14.73 10.94
N ARG A 441 20.81 15.39 10.26
CA ARG A 441 20.78 15.45 8.79
C ARG A 441 22.04 16.05 8.21
N PHE A 442 22.54 17.15 8.79
CA PHE A 442 23.80 17.77 8.35
C PHE A 442 24.98 16.78 8.46
N SER A 443 25.05 16.05 9.58
CA SER A 443 26.09 15.03 9.80
C SER A 443 26.00 13.89 8.79
N ILE A 444 24.79 13.39 8.51
CA ILE A 444 24.55 12.32 7.53
C ILE A 444 24.89 12.78 6.10
N LYS A 445 24.51 14.00 5.71
CA LYS A 445 24.86 14.58 4.39
C LYS A 445 26.37 14.75 4.21
N LYS A 446 27.09 15.06 5.28
CA LYS A 446 28.56 15.09 5.26
C LYS A 446 29.15 13.70 5.02
N CYS A 447 28.55 12.65 5.59
CA CYS A 447 28.94 11.26 5.34
C CYS A 447 28.59 10.78 3.92
N GLU A 448 27.51 11.31 3.32
CA GLU A 448 27.13 11.00 1.94
C GLU A 448 28.21 11.40 0.93
N GLN A 449 28.84 12.56 1.14
CA GLN A 449 29.91 13.07 0.28
C GLN A 449 31.16 12.17 0.28
N SER A 450 31.34 11.31 1.29
CA SER A 450 32.50 10.42 1.42
C SER A 450 32.22 8.96 1.08
N LEU A 451 30.96 8.52 0.97
CA LEU A 451 30.57 7.10 0.87
C LEU A 451 29.58 6.84 -0.29
N SER A 452 30.06 6.93 -1.53
CA SER A 452 29.23 6.75 -2.74
C SER A 452 28.56 5.38 -2.86
N SER A 453 29.13 4.31 -2.28
CA SER A 453 28.57 2.96 -2.32
C SER A 453 27.36 2.74 -1.41
N LEU A 454 27.05 3.67 -0.49
CA LEU A 454 25.96 3.56 0.48
C LEU A 454 24.85 4.62 0.28
N LEU A 455 24.86 5.26 -0.88
CA LEU A 455 24.00 6.41 -1.18
C LEU A 455 22.50 6.08 -1.05
N ALA A 456 22.06 4.87 -1.41
CA ALA A 456 20.67 4.44 -1.26
C ALA A 456 20.21 4.36 0.22
N VAL A 457 21.04 3.79 1.08
CA VAL A 457 20.81 3.64 2.53
C VAL A 457 20.71 5.02 3.19
N LEU A 458 21.65 5.91 2.87
CA LEU A 458 21.68 7.27 3.41
C LEU A 458 20.48 8.10 2.95
N HIS A 459 20.07 7.99 1.68
CA HIS A 459 18.86 8.64 1.19
C HIS A 459 17.59 8.14 1.90
N ALA A 460 17.47 6.83 2.15
CA ALA A 460 16.33 6.28 2.89
C ALA A 460 16.29 6.80 4.33
N LEU A 461 17.44 6.86 5.00
CA LEU A 461 17.59 7.42 6.34
C LEU A 461 17.19 8.90 6.38
N LEU A 462 17.68 9.72 5.45
CA LEU A 462 17.34 11.14 5.35
C LEU A 462 15.84 11.35 5.11
N LYS A 463 15.23 10.59 4.20
CA LYS A 463 13.78 10.60 3.95
C LYS A 463 13.00 10.31 5.24
N ASN A 464 13.37 9.26 5.97
CA ASN A 464 12.72 8.89 7.22
C ASN A 464 12.86 9.99 8.29
N LEU A 465 14.02 10.65 8.39
CA LEU A 465 14.20 11.78 9.31
C LEU A 465 13.29 12.98 8.98
N TYR A 466 13.07 13.29 7.70
CA TYR A 466 12.10 14.32 7.31
C TYR A 466 10.67 13.94 7.73
N LEU A 467 10.27 12.69 7.54
CA LEU A 467 8.94 12.21 7.95
C LEU A 467 8.78 12.21 9.47
N TYR A 468 9.78 11.78 10.21
CA TYR A 468 9.74 11.81 11.67
C TYR A 468 9.68 13.23 12.22
N GLN A 469 10.45 14.16 11.67
CA GLN A 469 10.38 15.56 12.05
C GLN A 469 9.02 16.17 11.70
N LEU A 470 8.45 15.83 10.54
CA LEU A 470 7.09 16.21 10.16
C LEU A 470 6.07 15.72 11.19
N SER A 471 6.17 14.44 11.61
CA SER A 471 5.32 13.85 12.65
C SER A 471 5.44 14.64 13.95
N PHE A 472 6.67 14.91 14.38
CA PHE A 472 6.96 15.60 15.63
C PHE A 472 6.37 17.01 15.64
N ILE A 473 6.69 17.82 14.63
CA ILE A 473 6.18 19.20 14.53
C ILE A 473 4.65 19.21 14.47
N THR A 474 4.04 18.31 13.70
CA THR A 474 2.58 18.23 13.58
C THR A 474 1.93 17.94 14.93
N ASN A 475 2.43 16.94 15.68
CA ASN A 475 1.93 16.63 17.03
C ASN A 475 2.13 17.78 18.01
N VAL A 476 3.30 18.42 18.01
CA VAL A 476 3.54 19.57 18.89
C VAL A 476 2.58 20.71 18.54
N MET A 477 2.27 20.94 17.25
CA MET A 477 1.28 21.95 16.84
C MET A 477 -0.16 21.63 17.30
N HIS A 478 -0.49 20.36 17.53
CA HIS A 478 -1.78 19.96 18.12
C HIS A 478 -1.88 20.28 19.62
N ILE A 479 -0.75 20.53 20.27
CA ILE A 479 -0.67 20.73 21.72
C ILE A 479 -0.28 22.18 22.07
N ILE A 480 0.68 22.75 21.35
CA ILE A 480 1.29 24.06 21.59
C ILE A 480 1.13 24.93 20.34
N LEU A 481 0.94 26.23 20.53
CA LEU A 481 0.94 27.22 19.44
C LEU A 481 2.37 27.46 18.93
N ILE A 482 2.68 26.95 17.74
CA ILE A 482 3.96 27.15 17.05
C ILE A 482 3.73 27.79 15.67
N PRO A 483 4.66 28.63 15.16
CA PRO A 483 4.55 29.19 13.83
C PRO A 483 4.45 28.11 12.74
N ARG A 484 3.43 28.21 11.87
CA ARG A 484 3.28 27.33 10.68
C ARG A 484 4.48 27.39 9.71
N ALA A 485 5.31 28.44 9.82
CA ALA A 485 6.55 28.58 9.06
C ALA A 485 7.52 27.43 9.31
N CYS A 486 7.58 26.89 10.54
CA CYS A 486 8.44 25.76 10.90
C CYS A 486 8.05 24.50 10.11
N LEU A 487 6.76 24.14 10.14
CA LEU A 487 6.24 23.00 9.38
C LEU A 487 6.44 23.18 7.87
N ARG A 488 6.19 24.39 7.35
CA ARG A 488 6.39 24.70 5.93
C ARG A 488 7.85 24.59 5.49
N LYS A 489 8.80 25.04 6.32
CA LYS A 489 10.24 24.93 6.05
C LYS A 489 10.63 23.47 5.82
N ILE A 490 10.25 22.59 6.75
CA ILE A 490 10.56 21.16 6.68
C ILE A 490 9.92 20.48 5.47
N ILE A 491 8.66 20.80 5.18
CA ILE A 491 7.97 20.29 3.99
C ILE A 491 8.69 20.74 2.72
N TYR A 492 9.05 22.03 2.61
CA TYR A 492 9.69 22.56 1.40
C TYR A 492 11.11 22.01 1.21
N GLU A 493 11.91 21.91 2.26
CA GLU A 493 13.24 21.29 2.22
C GLU A 493 13.15 19.82 1.83
N GLY A 494 12.28 19.05 2.50
CA GLY A 494 12.09 17.64 2.22
C GLY A 494 11.57 17.39 0.81
N LEU A 495 10.67 18.23 0.29
CA LEU A 495 10.13 18.12 -1.07
C LEU A 495 11.11 18.55 -2.18
N ASN A 496 12.10 19.39 -1.88
CA ASN A 496 13.16 19.71 -2.84
C ASN A 496 14.19 18.57 -2.93
N GLU A 497 14.40 17.83 -1.85
CA GLU A 497 15.34 16.71 -1.79
C GLU A 497 14.71 15.36 -2.18
N PHE A 498 13.44 15.17 -1.83
CA PHE A 498 12.65 13.95 -2.10
C PHE A 498 11.31 14.28 -2.77
N PRO A 499 11.30 14.69 -4.06
CA PRO A 499 10.08 15.00 -4.80
C PRO A 499 9.15 13.80 -5.01
N GLU A 500 9.61 12.58 -4.76
CA GLU A 500 8.78 11.36 -4.83
C GLU A 500 7.90 11.12 -3.59
N CYS A 501 8.12 11.86 -2.50
CA CYS A 501 7.54 11.52 -1.21
C CYS A 501 6.06 11.94 -1.10
N SER A 502 5.15 10.99 -1.31
CA SER A 502 3.70 11.15 -1.17
C SER A 502 3.25 11.79 0.16
N LYS A 503 3.80 11.35 1.29
CA LYS A 503 3.45 11.85 2.63
C LYS A 503 3.75 13.35 2.77
N LEU A 504 4.86 13.84 2.20
CA LEU A 504 5.21 15.26 2.23
C LEU A 504 4.28 16.10 1.34
N HIS A 505 3.92 15.60 0.15
CA HIS A 505 2.95 16.28 -0.72
C HIS A 505 1.57 16.39 -0.07
N SER A 506 1.07 15.31 0.52
CA SER A 506 -0.23 15.30 1.22
C SER A 506 -0.22 16.27 2.41
N ALA A 507 0.86 16.30 3.19
CA ALA A 507 1.03 17.27 4.28
C ALA A 507 1.09 18.72 3.77
N PHE A 508 1.75 18.97 2.62
CA PHE A 508 1.84 20.30 2.02
C PHE A 508 0.47 20.80 1.57
N ILE A 509 -0.29 19.94 0.89
CA ILE A 509 -1.65 20.25 0.44
C ILE A 509 -2.52 20.54 1.65
N LYS A 510 -2.57 19.67 2.67
CA LYS A 510 -3.36 19.88 3.91
C LYS A 510 -3.00 21.16 4.66
N LEU A 511 -1.71 21.52 4.68
CA LEU A 511 -1.22 22.74 5.34
C LEU A 511 -1.72 24.01 4.64
N GLU A 512 -1.59 24.07 3.33
CA GLU A 512 -1.98 25.24 2.53
C GLU A 512 -3.47 25.24 2.16
N GLU A 513 -4.14 24.09 2.26
CA GLU A 513 -5.58 23.94 2.08
C GLU A 513 -6.34 24.87 3.03
N ARG A 514 -5.88 25.04 4.27
CA ARG A 514 -6.50 25.99 5.23
C ARG A 514 -6.18 27.47 4.93
N SER A 515 -5.48 27.77 3.86
CA SER A 515 -5.14 29.14 3.46
C SER A 515 -5.93 29.54 2.22
N HIS A 516 -6.51 30.74 2.21
CA HIS A 516 -7.21 31.28 1.04
C HIS A 516 -6.26 31.58 -0.14
N ILE A 517 -4.94 31.54 0.07
CA ILE A 517 -3.92 31.92 -0.92
C ILE A 517 -3.21 30.68 -1.45
N ALA A 518 -3.58 30.23 -2.65
CA ALA A 518 -2.95 29.08 -3.32
C ALA A 518 -1.55 29.36 -3.91
N GLY A 519 -1.00 30.56 -3.71
CA GLY A 519 0.23 31.02 -4.36
C GLY A 519 1.44 30.11 -4.11
N ARG A 520 1.58 29.57 -2.89
CA ARG A 520 2.74 28.73 -2.53
C ARG A 520 2.73 27.37 -3.20
N LEU A 521 1.60 26.66 -3.15
CA LEU A 521 1.41 25.39 -3.84
C LEU A 521 1.67 25.57 -5.34
N ARG A 522 1.11 26.63 -5.93
CA ARG A 522 1.30 26.95 -7.36
C ARG A 522 2.75 27.24 -7.71
N GLN A 523 3.43 28.04 -6.91
CA GLN A 523 4.83 28.39 -7.16
C GLN A 523 5.72 27.14 -7.08
N TYR A 524 5.50 26.29 -6.08
CA TYR A 524 6.25 25.05 -5.93
C TYR A 524 6.00 24.10 -7.12
N TYR A 525 4.75 23.75 -7.43
CA TYR A 525 4.45 22.80 -8.50
C TYR A 525 4.79 23.35 -9.88
N SER A 526 4.58 24.64 -10.16
CA SER A 526 4.99 25.22 -11.45
C SER A 526 6.51 25.23 -11.66
N LYS A 527 7.30 25.31 -10.57
CA LYS A 527 8.76 25.17 -10.62
C LYS A 527 9.16 23.70 -10.85
N MET A 528 8.54 22.76 -10.13
CA MET A 528 8.91 21.35 -10.16
C MET A 528 8.42 20.61 -11.40
N LEU A 529 7.26 20.98 -11.96
CA LEU A 529 6.76 20.38 -13.20
C LEU A 529 7.78 20.52 -14.33
N ARG A 530 8.41 21.69 -14.49
CA ARG A 530 9.40 21.97 -15.56
C ARG A 530 10.54 20.95 -15.64
N ASN A 531 10.96 20.41 -14.49
CA ASN A 531 12.08 19.47 -14.38
C ASN A 531 11.64 18.18 -13.68
N SER A 532 10.39 17.76 -13.88
CA SER A 532 9.83 16.61 -13.16
C SER A 532 10.57 15.30 -13.51
N THR A 533 11.09 14.63 -12.48
CA THR A 533 11.78 13.32 -12.60
C THR A 533 10.94 12.17 -12.01
N THR A 534 9.79 12.48 -11.42
CA THR A 534 8.94 11.54 -10.68
C THR A 534 7.48 11.79 -11.00
N LEU A 535 6.64 10.75 -10.92
CA LEU A 535 5.20 10.85 -11.16
C LEU A 535 4.41 11.50 -10.01
N ALA A 536 4.97 11.51 -8.80
CA ALA A 536 4.34 12.14 -7.65
C ALA A 536 4.06 13.63 -7.93
N VAL A 537 5.03 14.38 -8.45
CA VAL A 537 4.91 15.82 -8.69
C VAL A 537 3.73 16.15 -9.63
N PRO A 538 3.63 15.58 -10.86
CA PRO A 538 2.46 15.72 -11.72
C PRO A 538 1.12 15.38 -11.05
N LEU A 539 1.05 14.23 -10.36
CA LEU A 539 -0.19 13.76 -9.74
C LEU A 539 -0.67 14.70 -8.62
N TYR A 540 0.22 15.08 -7.70
CA TYR A 540 -0.13 15.98 -6.60
C TYR A 540 -0.36 17.42 -7.07
N ALA A 541 0.29 17.87 -8.14
CA ALA A 541 -0.01 19.16 -8.77
C ALA A 541 -1.46 19.18 -9.28
N ALA A 542 -1.86 18.17 -10.06
CA ALA A 542 -3.23 18.03 -10.55
C ALA A 542 -4.24 17.90 -9.40
N ALA A 543 -3.99 17.01 -8.45
CA ALA A 543 -4.86 16.79 -7.30
C ALA A 543 -5.06 18.07 -6.46
N SER A 544 -4.00 18.87 -6.25
CA SER A 544 -4.09 20.10 -5.47
C SER A 544 -5.02 21.16 -6.09
N GLU A 545 -5.03 21.32 -7.42
CA GLU A 545 -5.93 22.26 -8.09
C GLU A 545 -7.36 21.70 -8.21
N LEU A 546 -7.51 20.38 -8.38
CA LEU A 546 -8.83 19.73 -8.37
C LEU A 546 -9.53 19.86 -7.00
N LEU A 547 -8.81 19.61 -5.90
CA LEU A 547 -9.30 19.82 -4.54
C LEU A 547 -9.74 21.26 -4.29
N ARG A 548 -8.96 22.21 -4.80
CA ARG A 548 -9.27 23.62 -4.67
C ARG A 548 -10.56 23.97 -5.40
N HIS A 549 -10.74 23.43 -6.60
CA HIS A 549 -11.94 23.61 -7.40
C HIS A 549 -13.19 23.03 -6.72
N SER A 550 -13.11 21.80 -6.19
CA SER A 550 -14.24 21.19 -5.48
C SER A 550 -14.67 22.01 -4.26
N ARG A 551 -13.71 22.56 -3.50
CA ARG A 551 -14.01 23.41 -2.35
C ARG A 551 -14.66 24.73 -2.74
N ILE A 552 -14.09 25.44 -3.71
CA ILE A 552 -14.65 26.73 -4.14
C ILE A 552 -16.09 26.55 -4.62
N LYS A 553 -16.38 25.44 -5.30
CA LYS A 553 -17.74 25.07 -5.70
C LYS A 553 -18.66 24.77 -4.50
N MET A 554 -18.17 24.10 -3.46
CA MET A 554 -18.93 23.86 -2.22
C MET A 554 -19.22 25.16 -1.43
N GLU A 555 -18.26 26.09 -1.38
CA GLU A 555 -18.40 27.38 -0.69
C GLU A 555 -19.27 28.38 -1.48
N SER A 556 -19.35 28.24 -2.81
CA SER A 556 -20.08 29.15 -3.69
C SER A 556 -21.49 28.66 -3.96
N THR A 557 -22.43 28.90 -3.05
CA THR A 557 -23.86 28.75 -3.35
C THR A 557 -24.35 29.91 -4.23
N ALA A 558 -24.38 29.67 -5.55
CA ALA A 558 -25.26 30.34 -6.53
C ALA A 558 -24.89 31.70 -7.20
N ALA A 559 -23.65 32.23 -7.18
CA ALA A 559 -23.43 33.57 -7.81
C ALA A 559 -22.05 33.89 -8.46
N SER A 560 -21.26 32.93 -8.98
CA SER A 560 -19.99 33.29 -9.66
C SER A 560 -19.51 32.31 -10.73
N GLU A 561 -20.22 32.22 -11.86
CA GLU A 561 -19.77 31.46 -13.04
C GLU A 561 -18.43 31.98 -13.63
N SER A 562 -18.07 33.25 -13.39
CA SER A 562 -16.85 33.88 -13.91
C SER A 562 -15.57 33.40 -13.20
N HIS A 563 -15.64 33.06 -11.91
CA HIS A 563 -14.48 32.57 -11.16
C HIS A 563 -14.13 31.12 -11.49
N ASP A 564 -15.12 30.31 -11.90
CA ASP A 564 -14.91 28.92 -12.29
C ASP A 564 -14.09 28.81 -13.59
N LEU A 565 -14.33 29.69 -14.57
CA LEU A 565 -13.62 29.68 -15.86
C LEU A 565 -12.09 29.78 -15.69
N GLY A 566 -11.62 30.71 -14.85
CA GLY A 566 -10.18 30.89 -14.62
C GLY A 566 -9.51 29.68 -13.95
N ILE A 567 -10.21 29.01 -13.03
CA ILE A 567 -9.70 27.81 -12.34
C ILE A 567 -9.69 26.63 -13.29
N MET A 568 -10.75 26.46 -14.09
CA MET A 568 -10.81 25.41 -15.10
C MET A 568 -9.67 25.55 -16.13
N HIS A 569 -9.39 26.75 -16.64
CA HIS A 569 -8.24 26.99 -17.52
C HIS A 569 -6.91 26.66 -16.84
N ARG A 570 -6.79 26.94 -15.54
CA ARG A 570 -5.59 26.59 -14.78
C ARG A 570 -5.43 25.08 -14.62
N ILE A 571 -6.50 24.35 -14.30
CA ILE A 571 -6.49 22.89 -14.20
C ILE A 571 -6.05 22.28 -15.54
N ARG A 572 -6.62 22.74 -16.65
CA ARG A 572 -6.19 22.35 -18.01
C ARG A 572 -4.70 22.62 -18.23
N SER A 573 -4.23 23.81 -17.89
CA SER A 573 -2.81 24.17 -18.02
C SER A 573 -1.90 23.29 -17.16
N VAL A 574 -2.33 22.87 -15.97
CA VAL A 574 -1.57 21.95 -15.13
C VAL A 574 -1.55 20.55 -15.73
N PHE A 575 -2.67 20.04 -16.24
CA PHE A 575 -2.71 18.76 -16.94
C PHE A 575 -1.85 18.75 -18.19
N GLU A 576 -1.94 19.76 -19.06
CA GLU A 576 -1.12 19.83 -20.27
C GLU A 576 0.37 20.00 -19.95
N ALA A 577 0.72 20.77 -18.91
CA ALA A 577 2.11 20.87 -18.44
C ALA A 577 2.60 19.56 -17.78
N ALA A 578 1.72 18.80 -17.15
CA ALA A 578 2.05 17.51 -16.58
C ALA A 578 2.23 16.45 -17.69
N LEU A 579 1.38 16.44 -18.70
CA LEU A 579 1.36 15.45 -19.78
C LEU A 579 2.39 15.71 -20.88
N SER A 580 3.08 16.86 -20.88
CA SER A 580 4.16 17.16 -21.81
C SER A 580 5.45 16.38 -21.54
N HIS A 581 5.61 15.81 -20.35
CA HIS A 581 6.77 15.00 -19.97
C HIS A 581 6.52 13.53 -20.26
N SER A 582 7.54 12.84 -20.79
CA SER A 582 7.46 11.41 -21.16
C SER A 582 7.13 10.50 -19.97
N ILE A 583 7.60 10.84 -18.77
CA ILE A 583 7.36 10.03 -17.57
C ILE A 583 5.86 10.01 -17.24
N SER A 584 5.15 11.14 -17.39
CA SER A 584 3.75 11.34 -17.01
C SER A 584 2.76 11.17 -18.16
N SER A 585 3.17 11.33 -19.41
CA SER A 585 2.32 11.02 -20.57
C SER A 585 1.89 9.55 -20.59
N HIS A 586 2.71 8.65 -20.04
CA HIS A 586 2.39 7.22 -19.93
C HIS A 586 1.71 6.84 -18.60
N CYS A 587 1.15 7.81 -17.86
CA CYS A 587 0.45 7.55 -16.60
C CYS A 587 -1.08 7.50 -16.81
N PRO A 588 -1.72 6.32 -16.76
CA PRO A 588 -3.16 6.19 -16.97
C PRO A 588 -3.97 7.00 -15.96
N LEU A 589 -3.57 7.03 -14.69
CA LEU A 589 -4.31 7.74 -13.63
C LEU A 589 -4.44 9.24 -13.92
N LEU A 590 -3.38 9.87 -14.45
CA LEU A 590 -3.39 11.29 -14.78
C LEU A 590 -4.36 11.58 -15.95
N TRP A 591 -4.38 10.69 -16.95
CA TRP A 591 -5.34 10.78 -18.05
C TRP A 591 -6.78 10.58 -17.61
N ARG A 592 -7.06 9.58 -16.77
CA ARG A 592 -8.40 9.32 -16.24
C ARG A 592 -8.93 10.50 -15.43
N LEU A 593 -8.05 11.11 -14.61
CA LEU A 593 -8.34 12.35 -13.90
C LEU A 593 -8.67 13.50 -14.85
N TYR A 594 -7.89 13.67 -15.92
CA TYR A 594 -8.13 14.73 -16.89
C TYR A 594 -9.42 14.51 -17.69
N LEU A 595 -9.66 13.27 -18.11
CA LEU A 595 -10.86 12.85 -18.83
C LEU A 595 -12.13 13.09 -18.00
N ASN A 596 -12.15 12.65 -16.74
CA ASN A 596 -13.29 12.88 -15.86
C ASN A 596 -13.52 14.38 -15.62
N PHE A 597 -12.44 15.16 -15.42
CA PHE A 597 -12.54 16.61 -15.29
C PHE A 597 -13.16 17.27 -16.54
N GLU A 598 -12.69 16.96 -17.76
CA GLU A 598 -13.25 17.53 -18.99
C GLU A 598 -14.66 17.02 -19.29
N PHE A 599 -14.99 15.80 -18.90
CA PHE A 599 -16.34 15.29 -19.06
C PHE A 599 -17.35 16.03 -18.16
N LYS A 600 -16.97 16.33 -16.91
CA LYS A 600 -17.82 17.03 -15.94
C LYS A 600 -17.97 18.52 -16.19
N TYR A 601 -16.86 19.18 -16.53
CA TYR A 601 -16.79 20.66 -16.54
C TYR A 601 -16.42 21.23 -17.92
N GLY A 602 -16.06 20.38 -18.87
CA GLY A 602 -15.68 20.75 -20.22
C GLY A 602 -16.77 20.46 -21.25
N ALA A 603 -16.37 20.50 -22.52
CA ALA A 603 -17.23 20.10 -23.63
C ALA A 603 -17.04 18.61 -23.93
N ARG A 604 -18.12 17.89 -24.23
CA ARG A 604 -18.09 16.44 -24.54
C ARG A 604 -17.13 16.11 -25.69
N SER A 605 -17.00 16.99 -26.68
CA SER A 605 -16.03 16.84 -27.78
C SER A 605 -14.57 16.93 -27.33
N LYS A 606 -14.27 17.80 -26.35
CA LYS A 606 -12.93 17.90 -25.75
C LYS A 606 -12.62 16.66 -24.92
N ALA A 607 -13.58 16.20 -24.11
CA ALA A 607 -13.44 14.96 -23.34
C ALA A 607 -13.15 13.77 -24.27
N LYS A 608 -13.89 13.65 -25.40
CA LYS A 608 -13.64 12.64 -26.42
C LYS A 608 -12.23 12.77 -27.04
N GLY A 609 -11.77 14.00 -27.30
CA GLY A 609 -10.38 14.25 -27.73
C GLY A 609 -9.33 13.82 -26.69
N ILE A 610 -9.59 14.02 -25.40
CA ILE A 610 -8.70 13.55 -24.32
C ILE A 610 -8.71 12.02 -24.21
N LEU A 611 -9.87 11.37 -24.41
CA LEU A 611 -9.97 9.91 -24.43
C LEU A 611 -9.02 9.30 -25.47
N TYR A 612 -9.11 9.68 -26.75
CA TYR A 612 -8.21 9.11 -27.76
C TYR A 612 -6.74 9.50 -27.56
N ARG A 613 -6.45 10.73 -27.11
CA ARG A 613 -5.07 11.11 -26.73
C ARG A 613 -4.53 10.20 -25.63
N SER A 614 -5.37 9.84 -24.67
CA SER A 614 -4.97 8.93 -23.59
C SER A 614 -4.76 7.50 -24.08
N LEU A 615 -5.60 7.00 -25.00
CA LEU A 615 -5.42 5.68 -25.62
C LEU A 615 -4.13 5.60 -26.43
N GLN A 616 -3.79 6.65 -27.20
CA GLN A 616 -2.52 6.71 -27.94
C GLN A 616 -1.28 6.67 -27.04
N ASN A 617 -1.36 7.28 -25.85
CA ASN A 617 -0.22 7.34 -24.92
C ASN A 617 -0.18 6.15 -23.95
N CYS A 618 -1.32 5.48 -23.73
CA CYS A 618 -1.47 4.37 -22.78
C CYS A 618 -2.33 3.23 -23.37
N PRO A 619 -1.95 2.62 -24.51
CA PRO A 619 -2.76 1.59 -25.16
C PRO A 619 -2.95 0.34 -24.30
N TRP A 620 -1.98 0.02 -23.42
CA TRP A 620 -2.07 -1.12 -22.50
C TRP A 620 -3.08 -0.93 -21.35
N ALA A 621 -3.65 0.26 -21.17
CA ALA A 621 -4.42 0.61 -19.98
C ALA A 621 -5.92 0.34 -20.18
N LYS A 622 -6.35 -0.91 -19.99
CA LYS A 622 -7.76 -1.34 -20.05
C LYS A 622 -8.74 -0.46 -19.27
N SER A 623 -8.30 0.13 -18.15
CA SER A 623 -9.12 1.06 -17.37
C SER A 623 -9.58 2.29 -18.14
N ILE A 624 -8.79 2.79 -19.10
CA ILE A 624 -9.14 3.96 -19.91
C ILE A 624 -10.26 3.63 -20.90
N PHE A 625 -10.19 2.47 -21.55
CA PHE A 625 -11.27 1.98 -22.41
C PHE A 625 -12.58 1.84 -21.64
N LYS A 626 -12.53 1.22 -20.46
CA LYS A 626 -13.70 1.09 -19.58
C LYS A 626 -14.26 2.46 -19.15
N ASP A 627 -13.41 3.45 -18.88
CA ASP A 627 -13.86 4.81 -18.60
C ASP A 627 -14.54 5.45 -19.83
N GLY A 628 -14.00 5.24 -21.03
CA GLY A 628 -14.62 5.69 -22.28
C GLY A 628 -16.03 5.13 -22.45
N ILE A 629 -16.18 3.82 -22.29
CA ILE A 629 -17.49 3.14 -22.36
C ILE A 629 -18.44 3.68 -21.26
N ALA A 630 -17.94 3.86 -20.02
CA ALA A 630 -18.76 4.33 -18.91
C ALA A 630 -19.28 5.77 -19.10
N LEU A 631 -18.44 6.65 -19.66
CA LEU A 631 -18.77 8.07 -19.84
C LEU A 631 -19.59 8.33 -21.11
N PHE A 632 -19.32 7.61 -22.19
CA PHE A 632 -19.93 7.85 -23.49
C PHE A 632 -21.08 6.89 -23.83
N GLY A 633 -21.23 5.78 -23.08
CA GLY A 633 -22.31 4.81 -23.19
C GLY A 633 -22.21 3.92 -24.43
N ASP A 634 -23.36 3.39 -24.87
CA ASP A 634 -23.45 2.40 -25.95
C ASP A 634 -22.87 2.88 -27.29
N VAL A 635 -22.82 4.20 -27.51
CA VAL A 635 -22.31 4.80 -28.76
C VAL A 635 -20.84 4.44 -29.02
N GLU A 636 -20.03 4.32 -27.98
CA GLU A 636 -18.60 4.01 -28.10
C GLU A 636 -18.29 2.56 -27.75
N LEU A 637 -19.28 1.74 -27.36
CA LEU A 637 -19.02 0.39 -26.84
C LEU A 637 -18.29 -0.48 -27.88
N GLN A 638 -18.84 -0.60 -29.08
CA GLN A 638 -18.26 -1.39 -30.16
C GLN A 638 -16.86 -0.86 -30.52
N GLU A 639 -16.73 0.44 -30.76
CA GLU A 639 -15.45 1.06 -31.14
C GLU A 639 -14.37 0.82 -30.08
N MET A 640 -14.71 0.92 -28.79
CA MET A 640 -13.74 0.67 -27.71
C MET A 640 -13.35 -0.81 -27.61
N ILE A 641 -14.27 -1.75 -27.86
CA ILE A 641 -13.97 -3.19 -27.88
C ILE A 641 -13.10 -3.54 -29.10
N ASP A 642 -13.40 -2.96 -30.26
CA ASP A 642 -12.61 -3.15 -31.48
C ASP A 642 -11.18 -2.65 -31.26
N LEU A 643 -11.01 -1.43 -30.70
CA LEU A 643 -9.70 -0.88 -30.36
C LEU A 643 -8.97 -1.73 -29.30
N MET A 644 -9.69 -2.28 -28.31
CA MET A 644 -9.08 -3.20 -27.35
C MET A 644 -8.57 -4.46 -28.03
N THR A 645 -9.31 -4.98 -29.00
CA THR A 645 -8.94 -6.18 -29.77
C THR A 645 -7.74 -5.90 -30.66
N GLU A 646 -7.71 -4.75 -31.34
CA GLU A 646 -6.59 -4.27 -32.16
C GLU A 646 -5.29 -4.12 -31.35
N GLU A 647 -5.39 -3.61 -30.11
CA GLU A 647 -4.26 -3.40 -29.20
C GLU A 647 -3.93 -4.64 -28.33
N GLU A 648 -4.49 -5.82 -28.65
CA GLU A 648 -4.29 -7.09 -27.93
C GLU A 648 -4.62 -7.01 -26.43
N ILE A 649 -5.56 -6.12 -26.05
CA ILE A 649 -6.06 -5.99 -24.70
C ILE A 649 -7.15 -7.04 -24.48
N ARG A 650 -6.81 -8.05 -23.68
CA ARG A 650 -7.75 -9.12 -23.29
C ARG A 650 -9.14 -8.58 -22.93
N VAL A 651 -10.16 -9.05 -23.65
CA VAL A 651 -11.59 -8.88 -23.37
C VAL A 651 -12.12 -10.19 -22.79
N ARG A 652 -12.68 -10.17 -21.57
CA ARG A 652 -13.21 -11.38 -20.90
C ARG A 652 -14.67 -11.64 -21.19
N MET A 653 -15.39 -10.59 -21.59
CA MET A 653 -16.79 -10.67 -21.99
C MET A 653 -16.89 -10.26 -23.47
N PRO A 654 -16.90 -11.21 -24.41
CA PRO A 654 -17.22 -10.94 -25.81
C PRO A 654 -18.58 -10.24 -25.95
N LEU A 655 -18.72 -9.36 -26.94
CA LEU A 655 -19.95 -8.58 -27.11
C LEU A 655 -21.13 -9.47 -27.53
N GLU A 656 -20.86 -10.48 -28.36
CA GLU A 656 -21.85 -11.43 -28.85
C GLU A 656 -22.43 -12.26 -27.71
N GLU A 657 -21.60 -12.66 -26.76
CA GLU A 657 -22.01 -13.43 -25.59
C GLU A 657 -22.97 -12.62 -24.71
N ILE A 658 -22.66 -11.34 -24.46
CA ILE A 658 -23.53 -10.50 -23.61
C ILE A 658 -24.85 -10.18 -24.31
N GLU A 659 -24.84 -9.96 -25.62
CA GLU A 659 -26.06 -9.75 -26.39
C GLU A 659 -26.96 -10.98 -26.33
N LEU A 660 -26.39 -12.18 -26.49
CA LEU A 660 -27.12 -13.44 -26.35
C LEU A 660 -27.75 -13.58 -24.97
N LEU A 661 -26.99 -13.39 -23.90
CA LEU A 661 -27.49 -13.46 -22.52
C LEU A 661 -28.65 -12.48 -22.28
N CYS A 662 -28.50 -11.24 -22.73
CA CYS A 662 -29.57 -10.24 -22.63
C CYS A 662 -30.82 -10.60 -23.46
N THR A 663 -30.66 -11.23 -24.63
CA THR A 663 -31.82 -11.65 -25.45
C THR A 663 -32.55 -12.86 -24.86
N VAL A 664 -31.83 -13.80 -24.25
CA VAL A 664 -32.41 -14.96 -23.56
C VAL A 664 -33.25 -14.49 -22.38
N GLN A 665 -32.72 -13.58 -21.56
CA GLN A 665 -33.47 -13.01 -20.43
C GLN A 665 -34.74 -12.28 -20.87
N LYS A 666 -34.66 -11.47 -21.94
CA LYS A 666 -35.83 -10.77 -22.49
C LYS A 666 -36.93 -11.75 -22.90
N LYS A 667 -36.56 -12.82 -23.63
CA LYS A 667 -37.52 -13.87 -24.03
C LYS A 667 -38.16 -14.56 -22.83
N GLN A 668 -37.36 -14.90 -21.81
CA GLN A 668 -37.88 -15.50 -20.58
C GLN A 668 -38.88 -14.58 -19.87
N SER A 669 -38.56 -13.27 -19.76
CA SER A 669 -39.48 -12.30 -19.16
C SER A 669 -40.77 -12.08 -19.96
N GLU A 670 -40.69 -12.11 -21.29
CA GLU A 670 -41.87 -12.04 -22.16
C GLU A 670 -42.76 -13.28 -22.02
N ASP A 671 -42.17 -14.46 -21.90
CA ASP A 671 -42.90 -15.72 -21.73
C ASP A 671 -43.53 -15.83 -20.34
N GLU A 672 -42.90 -15.27 -19.29
CA GLU A 672 -43.50 -15.14 -17.96
C GLU A 672 -44.68 -14.16 -17.94
N CYS A 673 -44.55 -12.98 -18.57
CA CYS A 673 -45.66 -12.05 -18.72
C CYS A 673 -46.85 -12.68 -19.45
N LYS A 674 -46.61 -13.42 -20.54
CA LYS A 674 -47.66 -14.15 -21.27
C LYS A 674 -48.32 -15.22 -20.41
N LYS A 675 -47.59 -15.90 -19.53
CA LYS A 675 -48.18 -16.88 -18.61
C LYS A 675 -49.09 -16.21 -17.58
N ILE A 676 -48.67 -15.07 -17.02
CA ILE A 676 -49.47 -14.30 -16.05
C ILE A 676 -50.74 -13.73 -16.71
N GLU A 677 -50.65 -13.23 -17.93
CA GLU A 677 -51.83 -12.76 -18.70
C GLU A 677 -52.82 -13.91 -18.97
N ASN A 678 -52.32 -15.09 -19.36
CA ASN A 678 -53.17 -16.27 -19.60
C ASN A 678 -53.81 -16.84 -18.32
N GLU A 679 -53.15 -16.73 -17.16
CA GLU A 679 -53.72 -17.11 -15.86
C GLU A 679 -54.77 -16.10 -15.37
N HIS A 680 -54.62 -14.81 -15.67
CA HIS A 680 -55.64 -13.80 -15.39
C HIS A 680 -56.88 -13.93 -16.29
N ASP A 681 -56.72 -14.30 -17.56
CA ASP A 681 -57.84 -14.52 -18.47
C ASP A 681 -58.59 -15.83 -18.21
N SER A 682 -57.94 -16.84 -17.59
CA SER A 682 -58.58 -18.10 -17.19
C SER A 682 -59.23 -18.06 -15.79
N GLY A 683 -58.93 -17.05 -14.97
CA GLY A 683 -59.54 -16.84 -13.66
C GLY A 683 -60.84 -16.00 -13.64
N ASN A 684 -61.26 -15.44 -14.78
CA ASN A 684 -62.48 -14.62 -14.93
C ASN A 684 -63.62 -15.32 -15.70
N LEU A 685 -63.58 -16.65 -15.79
CA LEU A 685 -64.64 -17.48 -16.41
C LEU A 685 -65.50 -18.22 -15.39
#